data_AF-A0A117MNW2-F1
#
_entry.id   AF-A0A117MNW2-F1
#
_cell.length_a   1.000
_cell.length_b   1.000
_cell.length_c   1.000
_cell.angle_alpha   90.00
_cell.angle_beta   90.00
_cell.angle_gamma   90.00
#
_symmetry.space_group_name_H-M   'P 1'
#
loop_
_entity.id
_entity.type
_entity.pdbx_description
1 polymer ?
#
loop_
_entity_poly.entity_id
_entity_poly.type
_entity_poly.pdbx_seq_one_letter_code
_entity_poly.pdbx_strand_id
1 'polypeptide(L)'
;MRALLTRAALVAARPYLIVLALDVFIVSRWFRTGTFIAGGDMGAFIRRGWAPEMTWSWNHQQTGAGSAGYTMARAFEFILIWLCRLAGLTEYSAQWLYYTCIYGLVGFGVAYLAGAFVRSHAAIVVAGTFGMANGFFLTRLPNPLNVISVGSVAFITGVAMRAAMGRRMPSPIAGFALMPTSFLSFNPPMLVVAYAWAVAGTPVLALLLLGRTAAGRLLKWFVAAVPWAIGLNAWWLVPLAQSFVGGGGATANATFADPTNWSWSQVNNLPPNILTMVANWAWFLPQYLPFAAGLDRPWWIWIRYLLPAMVFVAPLLASRRLRRVALGMLAVILVFVFLAKGLRPPLSGLNLFLYLHAPGFWLFREPMSKLGQLLVSFFGVMLAVTVEGMLSRVRRAAHRLRPFTYAAAATPVLLVLAYPYPIWTGGVMPDERPTQPSMHVRVAPEWWDVAARIDADPRPGKVFVLPLDDYYQMPTTWGFFGADSIANLLIQHPVVQPKPDGYFGDVPGFAADLRLIESALLAGDLTAVPKLLGAIGASRVIVRHDLVRGLPNRYFADDRVLAAAMARVPGVTLETDGLLQVWRLGSGSSPTVRTYDRVLDAPARADAGAAVLGTVGSRTAIAARPDTSVAATSPQVDDSAAVTPDVVHWPVPAVDSGAPATTVQVAAGRYTLAQRARAAPALFPRVDGGNLLLEDPTVVTVDGKAVSRRPVLRVPLPAGRRVLAIQAGTRRTVSLDVAKPASVPVGSATGLTLLAAARTPARVSGFSPVFDCNNYEPRPWAELGLTARMTGTAQERTVRLSAADHAACTRVVVRDAAPGQIYRVRLQYRHLAGPRPQICLWQTGAAGCELAARLALSNRWTSYEGVVTMDAGGELQIILHADVGLRLAPKAVTEYRAVQVQALEEVGSREVWPPVVPETSVDLTAGRHVLRVEGGPAGSVLAPFESLEDCYRYDDQSAEQAGLAADAQVGVDGETTYTLKAVSHLACIGSTAGDVGAASLYELSMQARSVALRNPKFCLYLRGPDLCRKLPSVAVYRGWTRYETLIPPDPNTVETRLYLYGLRDLAGKQQSEVEYRGVRLRPVASSSSVVLVRQAPAAPAVPAPSVTWTRSNPAQFSGTVTAAGATTLALTESAAPGWQLSGIEGAAKVTLQGWMSGWSLPGGGTFAVRYGPARVARYAFYLLPVTVTVAAGFMYAVRLPPGRPGVWDVRHRRRRVRWRPRWPSWARRAR
;
A
#
# COMPACT_ATOMS: atom_id res chain seq x y z
N MET A 1 52.98 3.26 8.89
CA MET A 1 52.07 2.52 9.80
C MET A 1 52.46 2.60 11.29
N ARG A 2 53.75 2.60 11.70
CA ARG A 2 54.15 2.64 13.13
C ARG A 2 53.64 3.84 13.97
N ALA A 3 53.28 4.97 13.34
CA ALA A 3 52.74 6.15 14.04
C ALA A 3 51.22 6.09 14.36
N LEU A 4 50.46 5.15 13.79
CA LEU A 4 49.00 5.05 13.97
C LEU A 4 48.57 4.30 15.25
N LEU A 5 49.49 3.56 15.88
CA LEU A 5 49.24 2.75 17.07
C LEU A 5 49.96 3.30 18.31
N THR A 6 49.87 4.61 18.55
CA THR A 6 50.36 5.16 19.83
C THR A 6 49.42 4.78 20.97
N ARG A 7 49.97 4.50 22.17
CA ARG A 7 49.19 4.18 23.38
C ARG A 7 48.10 5.23 23.67
N ALA A 8 48.39 6.51 23.39
CA ALA A 8 47.44 7.61 23.56
C ALA A 8 46.25 7.55 22.58
N ALA A 9 46.51 7.20 21.30
CA ALA A 9 45.44 7.02 20.31
C ALA A 9 44.54 5.84 20.66
N LEU A 10 45.12 4.72 21.08
CA LEU A 10 44.37 3.56 21.56
C LEU A 10 43.50 3.90 22.78
N VAL A 11 44.05 4.63 23.76
CA VAL A 11 43.29 5.07 24.95
C VAL A 11 42.11 5.98 24.58
N ALA A 12 42.29 6.89 23.63
CA ALA A 12 41.21 7.76 23.16
C ALA A 12 40.16 7.02 22.32
N ALA A 13 40.54 5.94 21.64
CA ALA A 13 39.64 5.10 20.83
C ALA A 13 38.81 4.11 21.67
N ARG A 14 39.29 3.73 22.87
CA ARG A 14 38.65 2.75 23.77
C ARG A 14 37.11 2.85 23.88
N PRO A 15 36.50 4.00 24.23
CA PRO A 15 35.05 4.06 24.39
C PRO A 15 34.29 3.73 23.10
N TYR A 16 34.84 4.09 21.93
CA TYR A 16 34.23 3.79 20.63
C TYR A 16 34.37 2.30 20.29
N LEU A 17 35.52 1.69 20.58
CA LEU A 17 35.73 0.25 20.40
C LEU A 17 34.80 -0.58 21.29
N ILE A 18 34.55 -0.15 22.53
CA ILE A 18 33.58 -0.81 23.42
C ILE A 18 32.17 -0.74 22.81
N VAL A 19 31.76 0.42 22.30
CA VAL A 19 30.45 0.59 21.65
C VAL A 19 30.32 -0.30 20.41
N LEU A 20 31.37 -0.40 19.59
CA LEU A 20 31.37 -1.30 18.42
C LEU A 20 31.37 -2.79 18.82
N ALA A 21 32.02 -3.18 19.92
CA ALA A 21 31.95 -4.55 20.42
C ALA A 21 30.54 -4.89 20.93
N LEU A 22 29.88 -3.95 21.62
CA LEU A 22 28.49 -4.09 22.04
C LEU A 22 27.55 -4.19 20.84
N ASP A 23 27.76 -3.39 19.80
CA ASP A 23 27.03 -3.46 18.54
C ASP A 23 27.08 -4.85 17.91
N VAL A 24 28.29 -5.37 17.67
CA VAL A 24 28.50 -6.72 17.13
C VAL A 24 27.79 -7.78 17.98
N PHE A 25 27.88 -7.68 19.31
CA PHE A 25 27.18 -8.59 20.21
C PHE A 25 25.65 -8.51 20.02
N ILE A 26 25.08 -7.30 20.07
CA ILE A 26 23.63 -7.07 19.94
C ILE A 26 23.11 -7.57 18.59
N VAL A 27 23.73 -7.11 17.50
CA VAL A 27 23.30 -7.45 16.14
C VAL A 27 23.40 -8.96 15.90
N SER A 28 24.44 -9.62 16.41
CA SER A 28 24.57 -11.07 16.26
C SER A 28 23.45 -11.88 16.93
N ARG A 29 22.73 -11.31 17.91
CA ARG A 29 21.56 -11.95 18.52
C ARG A 29 20.31 -11.88 17.64
N TRP A 30 20.31 -11.05 16.60
CA TRP A 30 19.18 -10.85 15.69
C TRP A 30 19.13 -11.86 14.56
N PHE A 31 20.23 -12.57 14.27
CA PHE A 31 20.35 -13.40 13.08
C PHE A 31 20.29 -14.89 13.42
N ARG A 32 19.68 -15.66 12.51
CA ARG A 32 19.69 -17.12 12.50
C ARG A 32 20.34 -17.62 11.22
N THR A 33 21.16 -18.66 11.36
CA THR A 33 21.88 -19.28 10.24
C THR A 33 20.91 -19.72 9.15
N GLY A 34 21.21 -19.35 7.90
CA GLY A 34 20.43 -19.76 6.72
C GLY A 34 19.06 -19.09 6.57
N THR A 35 18.85 -17.92 7.21
CA THR A 35 17.63 -17.13 7.11
C THR A 35 17.95 -15.65 6.91
N PHE A 36 17.08 -14.93 6.21
CA PHE A 36 17.09 -13.47 6.16
C PHE A 36 16.19 -12.91 7.25
N ILE A 37 16.53 -11.73 7.78
CA ILE A 37 15.56 -10.90 8.49
C ILE A 37 14.72 -10.20 7.41
N ALA A 38 13.47 -10.64 7.23
CA ALA A 38 12.54 -10.09 6.26
C ALA A 38 11.12 -10.07 6.84
N GLY A 39 10.41 -8.97 6.67
CA GLY A 39 9.09 -8.74 7.24
C GLY A 39 8.65 -7.28 7.13
N GLY A 40 7.35 -7.05 6.94
CA GLY A 40 6.80 -5.70 6.78
C GLY A 40 7.46 -4.96 5.59
N ASP A 41 8.11 -3.83 5.84
CA ASP A 41 8.79 -3.05 4.79
C ASP A 41 10.11 -3.64 4.29
N MET A 42 10.55 -4.78 4.86
CA MET A 42 11.82 -5.42 4.54
C MET A 42 11.62 -6.70 3.72
N GLY A 43 12.11 -6.70 2.49
CA GLY A 43 12.29 -7.93 1.69
C GLY A 43 13.61 -8.63 1.99
N ALA A 44 13.81 -9.82 1.40
CA ALA A 44 15.05 -10.58 1.53
C ALA A 44 16.29 -9.79 1.06
N PHE A 45 17.44 -10.01 1.69
CA PHE A 45 18.68 -9.29 1.39
C PHE A 45 19.43 -9.88 0.18
N ILE A 46 18.72 -10.01 -0.94
CA ILE A 46 19.21 -10.58 -2.20
C ILE A 46 19.32 -9.45 -3.23
N ARG A 47 20.41 -9.39 -4.02
CA ARG A 47 20.61 -8.32 -5.02
C ARG A 47 21.02 -8.85 -6.41
N ARG A 48 20.69 -10.11 -6.70
CA ARG A 48 21.08 -10.79 -7.94
C ARG A 48 20.43 -10.14 -9.16
N GLY A 49 19.11 -9.96 -9.15
CA GLY A 49 18.36 -9.38 -10.26
C GLY A 49 18.67 -7.91 -10.53
N TRP A 50 19.10 -7.17 -9.51
CA TRP A 50 19.45 -5.75 -9.64
C TRP A 50 20.88 -5.51 -10.12
N ALA A 51 21.79 -6.46 -9.88
CA ALA A 51 23.22 -6.29 -10.15
C ALA A 51 23.56 -5.85 -11.60
N PRO A 52 22.91 -6.37 -12.67
CA PRO A 52 23.25 -6.00 -14.04
C PRO A 52 23.07 -4.52 -14.36
N GLU A 53 22.07 -3.87 -13.75
CA GLU A 53 21.68 -2.48 -14.08
C GLU A 53 21.99 -1.49 -12.95
N MET A 54 22.43 -1.95 -11.78
CA MET A 54 22.52 -1.10 -10.58
C MET A 54 23.43 0.12 -10.72
N THR A 55 24.42 0.10 -11.62
CA THR A 55 25.34 1.24 -11.86
C THR A 55 24.87 2.22 -12.94
N TRP A 56 23.65 2.04 -13.45
CA TRP A 56 23.03 2.85 -14.48
C TRP A 56 21.84 3.63 -13.95
N SER A 57 21.66 4.85 -14.46
CA SER A 57 20.51 5.69 -14.10
C SER A 57 19.25 5.37 -14.90
N TRP A 58 19.32 4.47 -15.89
CA TRP A 58 18.16 3.82 -16.50
C TRP A 58 18.16 2.35 -16.12
N ASN A 59 17.09 1.86 -15.49
CA ASN A 59 16.99 0.50 -15.01
C ASN A 59 15.53 0.08 -14.75
N HIS A 60 15.34 -1.21 -14.42
CA HIS A 60 14.03 -1.83 -14.20
C HIS A 60 13.69 -2.07 -12.72
N GLN A 61 14.39 -1.45 -11.76
CA GLN A 61 14.17 -1.74 -10.34
C GLN A 61 12.98 -1.00 -9.73
N GLN A 62 12.64 0.19 -10.25
CA GLN A 62 11.47 0.95 -9.80
C GLN A 62 10.19 0.55 -10.55
N THR A 63 10.30 0.31 -11.86
CA THR A 63 9.19 -0.09 -12.73
C THR A 63 9.64 -1.20 -13.67
N GLY A 64 8.75 -2.15 -13.98
CA GLY A 64 9.03 -3.18 -14.99
C GLY A 64 9.06 -2.64 -16.42
N ALA A 65 8.54 -1.43 -16.63
CA ALA A 65 8.60 -0.70 -17.89
C ALA A 65 10.00 -0.11 -18.18
N GLY A 66 10.88 -0.03 -17.17
CA GLY A 66 12.16 0.68 -17.24
C GLY A 66 11.98 2.17 -16.97
N SER A 67 12.77 2.76 -16.09
CA SER A 67 12.67 4.18 -15.74
C SER A 67 14.00 4.80 -15.36
N ALA A 68 14.00 6.13 -15.22
CA ALA A 68 15.08 6.78 -14.47
C ALA A 68 15.09 6.21 -13.04
N GLY A 69 16.26 5.81 -12.57
CA GLY A 69 16.43 5.14 -11.30
C GLY A 69 17.76 5.48 -10.64
N TYR A 70 17.82 5.27 -9.34
CA TYR A 70 18.99 5.56 -8.51
C TYR A 70 19.36 4.36 -7.63
N THR A 71 19.19 3.14 -8.14
CA THR A 71 19.54 1.87 -7.46
C THR A 71 20.98 1.89 -6.94
N MET A 72 21.89 2.57 -7.64
CA MET A 72 23.27 2.77 -7.18
C MET A 72 23.34 3.38 -5.79
N ALA A 73 22.40 4.19 -5.33
CA ALA A 73 22.40 4.71 -3.97
C ALA A 73 22.44 3.62 -2.87
N ARG A 74 22.13 2.35 -3.22
CA ARG A 74 22.29 1.14 -2.39
C ARG A 74 23.61 0.39 -2.59
N ALA A 75 24.61 0.98 -3.27
CA ALA A 75 25.87 0.31 -3.64
C ALA A 75 26.59 -0.36 -2.46
N PHE A 76 26.44 0.17 -1.24
CA PHE A 76 27.00 -0.43 -0.04
C PHE A 76 26.52 -1.88 0.16
N GLU A 77 25.25 -2.19 -0.12
CA GLU A 77 24.72 -3.55 -0.02
C GLU A 77 25.39 -4.50 -1.03
N PHE A 78 25.55 -4.05 -2.28
CA PHE A 78 26.20 -4.83 -3.33
C PHE A 78 27.66 -5.11 -2.98
N ILE A 79 28.40 -4.10 -2.51
CA ILE A 79 29.80 -4.25 -2.10
C ILE A 79 29.92 -5.29 -0.99
N LEU A 80 29.06 -5.25 0.03
CA LEU A 80 29.08 -6.24 1.11
C LEU A 80 28.78 -7.65 0.60
N ILE A 81 27.77 -7.81 -0.26
CA ILE A 81 27.43 -9.10 -0.86
C ILE A 81 28.62 -9.65 -1.65
N TRP A 82 29.27 -8.82 -2.47
CA TRP A 82 30.43 -9.23 -3.26
C TRP A 82 31.63 -9.60 -2.39
N LEU A 83 31.94 -8.82 -1.36
CA LEU A 83 33.03 -9.11 -0.43
C LEU A 83 32.78 -10.41 0.35
N CYS A 84 31.54 -10.64 0.80
CA CYS A 84 31.16 -11.90 1.44
C CYS A 84 31.34 -13.09 0.48
N ARG A 85 30.84 -12.99 -0.76
CA ARG A 85 31.01 -14.06 -1.75
C ARG A 85 32.47 -14.33 -2.10
N LEU A 86 33.32 -13.29 -2.19
CA LEU A 86 34.77 -13.44 -2.38
C LEU A 86 35.44 -14.20 -1.23
N ALA A 87 34.89 -14.14 -0.02
CA ALA A 87 35.34 -14.88 1.15
C ALA A 87 34.63 -16.25 1.32
N GLY A 88 33.85 -16.72 0.34
CA GLY A 88 33.08 -17.96 0.42
C GLY A 88 31.84 -17.90 1.32
N LEU A 89 31.41 -16.69 1.71
CA LEU A 89 30.22 -16.45 2.54
C LEU A 89 28.98 -16.14 1.67
N THR A 90 27.81 -16.22 2.29
CA THR A 90 26.50 -16.05 1.62
C THR A 90 25.90 -14.66 1.84
N GLU A 91 24.79 -14.38 1.18
CA GLU A 91 23.98 -13.16 1.37
C GLU A 91 23.45 -13.04 2.81
N TYR A 92 23.26 -14.15 3.52
CA TYR A 92 22.90 -14.15 4.95
C TYR A 92 23.98 -13.46 5.79
N SER A 93 25.25 -13.82 5.55
CA SER A 93 26.40 -13.17 6.20
C SER A 93 26.52 -11.70 5.79
N ALA A 94 26.19 -11.37 4.54
CA ALA A 94 26.20 -9.99 4.06
C ALA A 94 25.13 -9.13 4.75
N GLN A 95 23.93 -9.66 5.02
CA GLN A 95 22.89 -8.95 5.77
C GLN A 95 23.34 -8.71 7.22
N TRP A 96 23.93 -9.72 7.89
CA TRP A 96 24.48 -9.55 9.23
C TRP A 96 25.54 -8.46 9.29
N LEU A 97 26.49 -8.48 8.33
CA LEU A 97 27.53 -7.47 8.24
C LEU A 97 26.94 -6.08 7.94
N TYR A 98 25.93 -6.01 7.08
CA TYR A 98 25.22 -4.76 6.78
C TYR A 98 24.60 -4.15 8.04
N TYR A 99 23.84 -4.91 8.82
CA TYR A 99 23.24 -4.44 10.07
C TYR A 99 24.30 -4.05 11.10
N THR A 100 25.38 -4.82 11.21
CA THR A 100 26.53 -4.48 12.07
C THR A 100 27.14 -3.14 11.67
N CYS A 101 27.34 -2.88 10.37
CA CYS A 101 27.86 -1.60 9.92
C CYS A 101 26.92 -0.42 10.19
N ILE A 102 25.62 -0.54 9.88
CA ILE A 102 24.68 0.59 10.02
C ILE A 102 24.30 0.85 11.47
N TYR A 103 24.20 -0.19 12.31
CA TYR A 103 23.89 -0.04 13.73
C TYR A 103 25.14 0.36 14.52
N GLY A 104 26.32 -0.11 14.11
CA GLY A 104 27.61 0.42 14.54
C GLY A 104 27.76 1.91 14.24
N LEU A 105 27.29 2.39 13.08
CA LEU A 105 27.24 3.83 12.75
C LEU A 105 26.35 4.61 13.74
N VAL A 106 25.25 4.04 14.23
CA VAL A 106 24.41 4.65 15.26
C VAL A 106 25.18 4.79 16.57
N GLY A 107 25.69 3.67 17.10
CA GLY A 107 26.42 3.67 18.36
C GLY A 107 27.64 4.59 18.32
N PHE A 108 28.44 4.46 17.26
CA PHE A 108 29.59 5.33 17.02
C PHE A 108 29.19 6.79 16.84
N GLY A 109 28.17 7.09 16.02
CA GLY A 109 27.73 8.45 15.72
C GLY A 109 27.27 9.20 16.98
N VAL A 110 26.47 8.56 17.83
CA VAL A 110 25.97 9.16 19.08
C VAL A 110 27.10 9.30 20.11
N ALA A 111 27.96 8.28 20.27
CA ALA A 111 29.16 8.36 21.12
C ALA A 111 30.10 9.48 20.65
N TYR A 112 30.28 9.60 19.33
CA TYR A 112 31.12 10.62 18.70
C TYR A 112 30.53 12.01 18.94
N LEU A 113 29.23 12.20 18.78
CA LEU A 113 28.58 13.46 19.13
C LEU A 113 28.77 13.80 20.62
N ALA A 114 28.52 12.86 21.54
CA ALA A 114 28.72 13.07 22.98
C ALA A 114 30.17 13.45 23.32
N GLY A 115 31.16 12.78 22.73
CA GLY A 115 32.58 13.08 22.88
C GLY A 115 33.03 14.45 22.35
N ALA A 116 32.16 15.20 21.66
CA ALA A 116 32.40 16.61 21.39
C ALA A 116 32.33 17.46 22.68
N PHE A 117 31.46 17.08 23.62
CA PHE A 117 31.13 17.84 24.82
C PHE A 117 31.78 17.26 26.08
N VAL A 118 31.68 15.94 26.28
CA VAL A 118 32.15 15.25 27.49
C VAL A 118 33.54 14.63 27.32
N ARG A 119 34.24 14.37 28.43
CA ARG A 119 35.56 13.69 28.42
C ARG A 119 35.55 12.29 29.03
N SER A 120 34.54 11.97 29.85
CA SER A 120 34.45 10.66 30.51
C SER A 120 34.23 9.53 29.51
N HIS A 121 35.11 8.51 29.51
CA HIS A 121 34.94 7.32 28.68
C HIS A 121 33.61 6.60 29.00
N ALA A 122 33.25 6.49 30.28
CA ALA A 122 31.99 5.87 30.69
C ALA A 122 30.78 6.64 30.13
N ALA A 123 30.80 7.98 30.18
CA ALA A 123 29.73 8.80 29.63
C ALA A 123 29.58 8.65 28.10
N ILE A 124 30.70 8.54 27.37
CA ILE A 124 30.70 8.31 25.92
C ILE A 124 30.14 6.92 25.60
N VAL A 125 30.51 5.88 26.36
CA VAL A 125 29.95 4.53 26.22
C VAL A 125 28.45 4.55 26.48
N VAL A 126 27.98 5.18 27.58
CA VAL A 126 26.52 5.30 27.88
C VAL A 126 25.76 5.92 26.71
N ALA A 127 26.29 7.00 26.13
CA ALA A 127 25.65 7.66 25.00
C ALA A 127 25.56 6.76 23.77
N GLY A 128 26.66 6.06 23.42
CA GLY A 128 26.67 5.12 22.30
C GLY A 128 25.75 3.92 22.54
N THR A 129 25.77 3.34 23.74
CA THR A 129 24.87 2.26 24.14
C THR A 129 23.41 2.71 24.10
N PHE A 130 23.07 3.91 24.56
CA PHE A 130 21.71 4.46 24.42
C PHE A 130 21.33 4.69 22.96
N GLY A 131 22.28 5.17 22.14
CA GLY A 131 22.08 5.31 20.70
C GLY A 131 21.56 4.01 20.07
N MET A 132 22.13 2.87 20.46
CA MET A 132 21.68 1.54 20.03
C MET A 132 20.41 1.11 20.79
N ALA A 133 20.51 0.98 22.10
CA ALA A 133 19.48 0.43 22.98
C ALA A 133 18.54 1.53 23.52
N ASN A 134 17.48 1.84 22.78
CA ASN A 134 16.44 2.77 23.22
C ASN A 134 15.05 2.44 22.62
N GLY A 135 14.01 3.11 23.13
CA GLY A 135 12.62 2.90 22.70
C GLY A 135 12.33 3.17 21.22
N PHE A 136 13.10 4.04 20.56
CA PHE A 136 12.90 4.34 19.15
C PHE A 136 13.22 3.12 18.29
N PHE A 137 14.34 2.45 18.57
CA PHE A 137 14.72 1.24 17.84
C PHE A 137 13.89 0.02 18.21
N LEU A 138 13.36 -0.08 19.44
CA LEU A 138 12.38 -1.11 19.79
C LEU A 138 11.23 -1.13 18.77
N THR A 139 10.73 0.04 18.40
CA THR A 139 9.52 0.13 17.56
C THR A 139 9.80 0.24 16.06
N ARG A 140 11.07 0.24 15.62
CA ARG A 140 11.45 0.60 14.24
C ARG A 140 12.42 -0.35 13.56
N LEU A 141 13.08 -1.22 14.31
CA LEU A 141 13.75 -2.37 13.70
C LEU A 141 12.68 -3.29 13.06
N PRO A 142 13.01 -3.95 11.93
CA PRO A 142 14.31 -4.00 11.28
C PRO A 142 14.58 -2.88 10.24
N ASN A 143 13.75 -1.84 10.10
CA ASN A 143 13.88 -0.90 8.99
C ASN A 143 15.23 -0.11 9.00
N PRO A 144 16.10 -0.29 7.98
CA PRO A 144 17.44 0.29 7.93
C PRO A 144 17.45 1.80 7.68
N LEU A 145 16.38 2.39 7.11
CA LEU A 145 16.29 3.83 6.91
C LEU A 145 16.41 4.54 8.26
N ASN A 146 15.63 4.11 9.27
CA ASN A 146 15.64 4.68 10.62
C ASN A 146 17.02 4.56 11.27
N VAL A 147 17.69 3.42 11.11
CA VAL A 147 19.04 3.16 11.63
C VAL A 147 20.07 4.10 10.99
N ILE A 148 20.13 4.11 9.66
CA ILE A 148 21.09 4.92 8.91
C ILE A 148 20.91 6.41 9.19
N SER A 149 19.68 6.90 9.29
CA SER A 149 19.44 8.33 9.53
C SER A 149 19.85 8.77 10.92
N VAL A 150 19.54 8.01 11.98
CA VAL A 150 20.04 8.30 13.34
C VAL A 150 21.56 8.38 13.34
N GLY A 151 22.23 7.36 12.77
CA GLY A 151 23.69 7.29 12.75
C GLY A 151 24.32 8.43 11.94
N SER A 152 23.78 8.72 10.76
CA SER A 152 24.26 9.80 9.88
C SER A 152 24.07 11.17 10.52
N VAL A 153 22.88 11.46 11.04
CA VAL A 153 22.55 12.73 11.69
C VAL A 153 23.43 12.94 12.92
N ALA A 154 23.62 11.92 13.76
CA ALA A 154 24.48 11.99 14.93
C ALA A 154 25.95 12.26 14.53
N PHE A 155 26.45 11.52 13.54
CA PHE A 155 27.83 11.65 13.07
C PHE A 155 28.10 13.04 12.44
N ILE A 156 27.23 13.50 11.54
CA ILE A 156 27.31 14.84 10.92
C ILE A 156 27.26 15.93 11.99
N THR A 157 26.35 15.81 12.96
CA THR A 157 26.26 16.77 14.08
C THR A 157 27.56 16.75 14.91
N GLY A 158 28.13 15.57 15.16
CA GLY A 158 29.39 15.42 15.89
C GLY A 158 30.58 16.06 15.17
N VAL A 159 30.64 15.98 13.84
CA VAL A 159 31.63 16.67 13.01
C VAL A 159 31.42 18.18 13.09
N ALA A 160 30.19 18.65 12.86
CA ALA A 160 29.83 20.06 12.86
C ALA A 160 30.14 20.73 14.22
N MET A 161 29.80 20.08 15.33
CA MET A 161 30.07 20.63 16.67
C MET A 161 31.57 20.75 16.97
N ARG A 162 32.39 19.82 16.49
CA ARG A 162 33.86 19.92 16.63
C ARG A 162 34.44 21.07 15.82
N ALA A 163 33.98 21.24 14.58
CA ALA A 163 34.35 22.39 13.75
C ALA A 163 33.91 23.72 14.39
N ALA A 164 32.67 23.78 14.89
CA ALA A 164 32.13 24.94 15.60
C ALA A 164 32.95 25.27 16.86
N MET A 165 33.43 24.27 17.60
CA MET A 165 34.34 24.44 18.75
C MET A 165 35.77 24.86 18.38
N GLY A 166 36.09 24.99 17.09
CA GLY A 166 37.42 25.35 16.62
C GLY A 166 38.42 24.20 16.60
N ARG A 167 37.96 22.94 16.73
CA ARG A 167 38.83 21.79 16.47
C ARG A 167 39.10 21.74 14.97
N ARG A 168 40.35 21.48 14.59
CA ARG A 168 40.71 21.35 13.17
C ARG A 168 40.07 20.08 12.61
N MET A 169 39.06 20.27 11.75
CA MET A 169 38.36 19.19 11.04
C MET A 169 38.64 19.34 9.55
N PRO A 170 39.21 18.34 8.88
CA PRO A 170 39.46 18.42 7.44
C PRO A 170 38.12 18.49 6.71
N SER A 171 37.95 19.43 5.77
CA SER A 171 36.68 19.60 5.07
C SER A 171 36.20 18.39 4.25
N PRO A 172 37.06 17.49 3.70
CA PRO A 172 36.58 16.28 3.04
C PRO A 172 35.75 15.33 3.91
N ILE A 173 35.90 15.37 5.24
CA ILE A 173 35.12 14.50 6.13
C ILE A 173 33.61 14.71 6.00
N ALA A 174 33.18 15.90 5.56
CA ALA A 174 31.77 16.19 5.31
C ALA A 174 31.18 15.29 4.22
N GLY A 175 31.92 15.07 3.12
CA GLY A 175 31.45 14.23 2.02
C GLY A 175 31.34 12.76 2.41
N PHE A 176 32.30 12.24 3.18
CA PHE A 176 32.23 10.89 3.74
C PHE A 176 31.10 10.73 4.77
N ALA A 177 30.88 11.74 5.62
CA ALA A 177 29.80 11.71 6.61
C ALA A 177 28.40 11.74 5.98
N LEU A 178 28.27 12.31 4.77
CA LEU A 178 27.03 12.34 4.00
C LEU A 178 26.81 11.06 3.17
N MET A 179 27.85 10.29 2.87
CA MET A 179 27.74 9.10 2.00
C MET A 179 26.65 8.10 2.45
N PRO A 180 26.50 7.76 3.76
CA PRO A 180 25.43 6.86 4.19
C PRO A 180 24.01 7.39 3.90
N THR A 181 23.85 8.71 3.73
CA THR A 181 22.55 9.32 3.41
C THR A 181 22.07 8.98 2.00
N SER A 182 22.91 8.39 1.13
CA SER A 182 22.48 7.85 -0.16
C SER A 182 21.30 6.88 0.03
N PHE A 183 21.31 6.07 1.08
CA PHE A 183 20.23 5.13 1.38
C PHE A 183 18.90 5.83 1.73
N LEU A 184 18.96 7.03 2.32
CA LEU A 184 17.78 7.80 2.68
C LEU A 184 17.02 8.31 1.45
N SER A 185 17.61 8.26 0.25
CA SER A 185 16.93 8.62 -1.00
C SER A 185 15.71 7.75 -1.34
N PHE A 186 15.60 6.55 -0.75
CA PHE A 186 14.41 5.69 -0.85
C PHE A 186 13.27 6.13 0.09
N ASN A 187 13.51 7.15 0.92
CA ASN A 187 12.49 7.88 1.67
C ASN A 187 12.77 9.39 1.55
N PRO A 188 12.35 10.04 0.45
CA PRO A 188 12.67 11.44 0.18
C PRO A 188 12.36 12.40 1.35
N PRO A 189 11.22 12.28 2.08
CA PRO A 189 10.98 13.08 3.28
C PRO A 189 12.10 13.00 4.33
N MET A 190 12.61 11.80 4.56
CA MET A 190 13.66 11.55 5.55
C MET A 190 15.01 12.11 5.13
N LEU A 191 15.36 12.01 3.83
CA LEU A 191 16.54 12.64 3.26
C LEU A 191 16.49 14.16 3.42
N VAL A 192 15.34 14.79 3.08
CA VAL A 192 15.13 16.24 3.23
C VAL A 192 15.33 16.68 4.67
N VAL A 193 14.78 15.94 5.65
CA VAL A 193 14.95 16.25 7.07
C VAL A 193 16.42 16.14 7.51
N ALA A 194 17.14 15.10 7.07
CA ALA A 194 18.55 14.94 7.38
C ALA A 194 19.40 16.10 6.83
N TYR A 195 19.13 16.54 5.60
CA TYR A 195 19.85 17.66 4.96
C TYR A 195 19.47 19.01 5.56
N ALA A 196 18.18 19.26 5.83
CA ALA A 196 17.73 20.46 6.52
C ALA A 196 18.38 20.60 7.90
N TRP A 197 18.49 19.49 8.63
CA TRP A 197 19.22 19.46 9.89
C TRP A 197 20.73 19.72 9.70
N ALA A 198 21.38 19.05 8.75
CA ALA A 198 22.80 19.21 8.51
C ALA A 198 23.16 20.68 8.17
N VAL A 199 22.43 21.29 7.24
CA VAL A 199 22.71 22.63 6.70
C VAL A 199 22.22 23.75 7.62
N ALA A 200 20.99 23.68 8.14
CA ALA A 200 20.39 24.75 8.94
C ALA A 200 20.34 24.42 10.43
N GLY A 201 20.02 23.17 10.78
CA GLY A 201 19.92 22.72 12.18
C GLY A 201 21.23 22.82 12.94
N THR A 202 22.36 22.35 12.37
CA THR A 202 23.64 22.35 13.09
C THR A 202 24.23 23.75 13.33
N PRO A 203 24.12 24.76 12.42
CA PRO A 203 24.46 26.15 12.76
C PRO A 203 23.57 26.77 13.83
N VAL A 204 22.25 26.53 13.79
CA VAL A 204 21.32 27.00 14.82
C VAL A 204 21.68 26.40 16.18
N LEU A 205 22.00 25.10 16.20
CA LEU A 205 22.48 24.41 17.39
C LEU A 205 23.80 25.02 17.90
N ALA A 206 24.78 25.25 17.02
CA ALA A 206 26.04 25.89 17.39
C ALA A 206 25.82 27.30 17.97
N LEU A 207 24.90 28.07 17.39
CA LEU A 207 24.52 29.39 17.88
C LEU A 207 23.94 29.32 19.30
N LEU A 208 23.01 28.39 19.54
CA LEU A 208 22.37 28.19 20.84
C LEU A 208 23.38 27.77 21.92
N LEU A 209 24.15 26.71 21.63
CA LEU A 209 25.02 26.07 22.62
C LEU A 209 26.36 26.79 22.82
N LEU A 210 26.95 27.30 21.75
CA LEU A 210 28.33 27.81 21.72
C LEU A 210 28.42 29.31 21.37
N GLY A 211 27.35 29.92 20.84
CA GLY A 211 27.28 31.34 20.53
C GLY A 211 27.59 31.70 19.07
N ARG A 212 27.39 32.99 18.73
CA ARG A 212 27.50 33.53 17.35
C ARG A 212 28.84 33.26 16.68
N THR A 213 29.95 33.36 17.42
CA THR A 213 31.30 33.14 16.87
C THR A 213 31.54 31.69 16.47
N ALA A 214 30.99 30.73 17.21
CA ALA A 214 31.08 29.31 16.89
C ALA A 214 30.23 28.96 15.66
N ALA A 215 29.01 29.50 15.57
CA ALA A 215 28.17 29.37 14.38
C ALA A 215 28.85 29.96 13.14
N GLY A 216 29.44 31.15 13.23
CA GLY A 216 30.19 31.77 12.13
C GLY A 216 31.41 30.95 11.68
N ARG A 217 32.13 30.30 12.61
CA ARG A 217 33.20 29.36 12.26
C ARG A 217 32.67 28.14 11.50
N LEU A 218 31.55 27.57 11.94
CA LEU A 218 30.92 26.44 11.27
C LEU A 218 30.46 26.80 9.85
N LEU A 219 29.82 27.96 9.66
CA LEU A 219 29.41 28.44 8.34
C LEU A 219 30.60 28.62 7.39
N LYS A 220 31.72 29.18 7.87
CA LYS A 220 32.97 29.26 7.08
C LYS A 220 33.51 27.88 6.71
N TRP A 221 33.43 26.92 7.64
CA TRP A 221 33.82 25.54 7.37
C TRP A 221 32.92 24.86 6.34
N PHE A 222 31.61 25.15 6.35
CA PHE A 222 30.67 24.66 5.33
C PHE A 222 31.04 25.11 3.92
N VAL A 223 31.44 26.37 3.73
CA VAL A 223 31.89 26.86 2.41
C VAL A 223 33.05 25.98 1.88
N ALA A 224 34.01 25.62 2.74
CA ALA A 224 35.12 24.75 2.37
C ALA A 224 34.73 23.26 2.22
N ALA A 225 33.59 22.85 2.80
CA ALA A 225 33.09 21.47 2.79
C ALA A 225 32.16 21.17 1.59
N VAL A 226 31.48 22.18 1.04
CA VAL A 226 30.52 22.02 -0.07
C VAL A 226 31.10 21.29 -1.28
N PRO A 227 32.31 21.61 -1.80
CA PRO A 227 32.86 20.90 -2.96
C PRO A 227 33.04 19.40 -2.69
N TRP A 228 33.43 19.03 -1.47
CA TRP A 228 33.58 17.62 -1.07
C TRP A 228 32.25 16.93 -0.85
N ALA A 229 31.29 17.64 -0.25
CA ALA A 229 29.93 17.14 -0.06
C ALA A 229 29.29 16.77 -1.40
N ILE A 230 29.45 17.62 -2.43
CA ILE A 230 28.97 17.35 -3.79
C ILE A 230 29.83 16.29 -4.46
N GLY A 231 31.16 16.46 -4.54
CA GLY A 231 32.04 15.59 -5.33
C GLY A 231 32.07 14.13 -4.87
N LEU A 232 31.94 13.86 -3.57
CA LEU A 232 31.91 12.48 -3.02
C LEU A 232 30.51 11.84 -3.06
N ASN A 233 29.46 12.61 -3.35
CA ASN A 233 28.06 12.14 -3.38
C ASN A 233 27.37 12.32 -4.73
N ALA A 234 28.03 12.96 -5.70
CA ALA A 234 27.49 13.21 -7.04
C ALA A 234 27.02 11.93 -7.73
N TRP A 235 27.73 10.82 -7.48
CA TRP A 235 27.44 9.50 -8.05
C TRP A 235 26.01 9.01 -7.76
N TRP A 236 25.38 9.38 -6.63
CA TRP A 236 23.99 9.05 -6.34
C TRP A 236 23.05 10.26 -6.38
N LEU A 237 23.55 11.48 -6.08
CA LEU A 237 22.75 12.70 -6.12
C LEU A 237 22.27 13.04 -7.53
N VAL A 238 23.13 12.85 -8.54
CA VAL A 238 22.78 13.13 -9.94
C VAL A 238 21.66 12.23 -10.45
N PRO A 239 21.74 10.88 -10.38
CA PRO A 239 20.65 10.01 -10.83
C PRO A 239 19.38 10.17 -9.98
N LEU A 240 19.51 10.47 -8.68
CA LEU A 240 18.36 10.82 -7.85
C LEU A 240 17.66 12.06 -8.38
N ALA A 241 18.40 13.15 -8.61
CA ALA A 241 17.85 14.38 -9.15
C ALA A 241 17.17 14.13 -10.50
N GLN A 242 17.82 13.39 -11.40
CA GLN A 242 17.26 12.99 -12.70
C GLN A 242 15.90 12.30 -12.53
N SER A 243 15.74 11.40 -11.56
CA SER A 243 14.48 10.68 -11.33
C SER A 243 13.33 11.60 -10.93
N PHE A 244 13.60 12.76 -10.30
CA PHE A 244 12.58 13.73 -9.88
C PHE A 244 12.38 14.92 -10.83
N VAL A 245 13.38 15.30 -11.62
CA VAL A 245 13.36 16.54 -12.46
C VAL A 245 13.13 16.29 -13.94
N GLY A 246 12.62 15.12 -14.33
CA GLY A 246 12.26 14.84 -15.74
C GLY A 246 13.15 13.82 -16.46
N GLY A 247 13.95 13.04 -15.73
CA GLY A 247 14.61 11.84 -16.24
C GLY A 247 13.62 10.79 -16.76
N GLY A 248 12.36 10.82 -16.32
CA GLY A 248 11.22 10.11 -16.89
C GLY A 248 10.96 8.69 -16.35
N GLY A 249 9.81 8.13 -16.70
CA GLY A 249 9.48 6.70 -16.63
C GLY A 249 8.70 6.18 -15.42
N ALA A 250 8.65 6.90 -14.29
CA ALA A 250 7.86 6.50 -13.12
C ALA A 250 6.96 7.65 -12.63
N THR A 251 5.76 7.33 -12.15
CA THR A 251 4.81 8.33 -11.64
C THR A 251 4.87 8.41 -10.12
N ALA A 252 4.91 9.63 -9.58
CA ALA A 252 4.85 9.84 -8.13
C ALA A 252 3.41 9.62 -7.64
N ASN A 253 3.24 8.86 -6.57
CA ASN A 253 1.90 8.57 -6.04
C ASN A 253 1.33 9.76 -5.25
N ALA A 254 0.18 10.31 -5.70
CA ALA A 254 -0.38 11.57 -5.20
C ALA A 254 -0.99 11.49 -3.78
N THR A 255 -1.31 10.29 -3.28
CA THR A 255 -1.94 10.06 -1.96
C THR A 255 -1.05 10.41 -0.76
N PHE A 256 0.21 10.73 -1.02
CA PHE A 256 1.23 11.01 -0.01
C PHE A 256 1.31 12.45 0.49
N ALA A 257 0.60 13.39 -0.15
CA ALA A 257 0.73 14.82 0.14
C ALA A 257 -0.19 15.32 1.28
N ASP A 258 -1.25 14.60 1.65
CA ASP A 258 -2.20 15.02 2.70
C ASP A 258 -1.86 14.40 4.09
N PRO A 259 -1.45 15.20 5.08
CA PRO A 259 -1.12 14.72 6.42
C PRO A 259 -2.32 14.18 7.22
N THR A 260 -3.55 14.57 6.89
CA THR A 260 -4.76 14.16 7.64
C THR A 260 -5.13 12.71 7.38
N ASN A 261 -4.93 12.24 6.13
CA ASN A 261 -5.03 10.83 5.73
C ASN A 261 -4.01 9.93 6.45
N TRP A 262 -2.99 10.52 7.08
CA TRP A 262 -1.95 9.83 7.85
C TRP A 262 -2.08 10.02 9.36
N SER A 263 -3.17 10.62 9.84
CA SER A 263 -3.37 10.90 11.28
C SER A 263 -3.34 9.64 12.16
N TRP A 264 -3.73 8.48 11.63
CA TRP A 264 -3.63 7.18 12.30
C TRP A 264 -2.20 6.83 12.73
N SER A 265 -1.19 7.22 11.95
CA SER A 265 0.24 7.01 12.27
C SER A 265 0.69 7.77 13.53
N GLN A 266 -0.12 8.72 13.99
CA GLN A 266 0.18 9.61 15.11
C GLN A 266 -0.64 9.27 16.36
N VAL A 267 -1.47 8.22 16.34
CA VAL A 267 -2.41 7.88 17.43
C VAL A 267 -1.72 7.75 18.79
N ASN A 268 -0.50 7.21 18.80
CA ASN A 268 0.30 6.99 20.00
C ASN A 268 1.34 8.11 20.27
N ASN A 269 1.34 9.20 19.51
CA ASN A 269 2.32 10.29 19.62
C ASN A 269 1.96 11.28 20.74
N LEU A 270 1.67 10.78 21.94
CA LEU A 270 1.51 11.60 23.13
C LEU A 270 2.88 12.04 23.67
N PRO A 271 3.02 13.25 24.26
CA PRO A 271 4.31 13.71 24.79
C PRO A 271 5.02 12.71 25.72
N PRO A 272 4.35 12.00 26.65
CA PRO A 272 4.99 10.97 27.48
C PRO A 272 5.60 9.83 26.64
N ASN A 273 4.89 9.37 25.60
CA ASN A 273 5.35 8.30 24.74
C ASN A 273 6.55 8.73 23.89
N ILE A 274 6.55 9.97 23.40
CA ILE A 274 7.67 10.57 22.68
C ILE A 274 8.91 10.68 23.58
N LEU A 275 8.74 11.15 24.82
CA LEU A 275 9.84 11.28 25.80
C LEU A 275 10.47 9.92 26.12
N THR A 276 9.68 8.87 26.16
CA THR A 276 10.16 7.49 26.34
C THR A 276 10.56 6.79 25.04
N MET A 277 10.49 7.49 23.91
CA MET A 277 10.85 7.05 22.56
C MET A 277 10.00 5.92 21.96
N VAL A 278 8.87 5.55 22.56
CA VAL A 278 8.01 4.44 22.05
C VAL A 278 6.77 4.90 21.28
N ALA A 279 6.68 6.19 20.96
CA ALA A 279 5.61 6.75 20.15
C ALA A 279 5.59 6.10 18.74
N ASN A 280 4.72 5.11 18.58
CA ASN A 280 4.52 4.35 17.35
C ASN A 280 3.07 3.84 17.32
N TRP A 281 2.42 3.93 16.16
CA TRP A 281 1.05 3.47 15.95
C TRP A 281 0.88 1.96 16.21
N ALA A 282 1.93 1.17 15.98
CA ALA A 282 1.92 -0.28 16.15
C ALA A 282 2.14 -0.75 17.59
N TRP A 283 2.30 0.15 18.57
CA TRP A 283 2.60 -0.23 19.97
C TRP A 283 1.59 -1.21 20.56
N PHE A 284 0.31 -1.10 20.18
CA PHE A 284 -0.77 -1.95 20.65
C PHE A 284 -1.08 -3.13 19.72
N LEU A 285 -0.25 -3.35 18.70
CA LEU A 285 -0.44 -4.38 17.68
C LEU A 285 0.61 -5.48 17.85
N PRO A 286 0.28 -6.59 18.54
CA PRO A 286 1.26 -7.62 18.89
C PRO A 286 1.81 -8.35 17.66
N GLN A 287 1.13 -8.31 16.51
CA GLN A 287 1.63 -8.80 15.24
C GLN A 287 2.87 -8.04 14.72
N TYR A 288 3.06 -6.79 15.17
CA TYR A 288 4.24 -5.98 14.84
C TYR A 288 5.22 -5.90 16.00
N LEU A 289 4.73 -5.77 17.24
CA LEU A 289 5.55 -5.55 18.45
C LEU A 289 5.13 -6.49 19.59
N PRO A 290 5.39 -7.81 19.50
CA PRO A 290 4.86 -8.79 20.46
C PRO A 290 5.38 -8.60 21.89
N PHE A 291 6.55 -7.98 22.07
CA PHE A 291 7.13 -7.69 23.38
C PHE A 291 6.49 -6.48 24.09
N ALA A 292 5.70 -5.65 23.40
CA ALA A 292 5.19 -4.38 23.94
C ALA A 292 4.32 -4.59 25.18
N ALA A 293 3.44 -5.60 25.18
CA ALA A 293 2.61 -5.96 26.32
C ALA A 293 3.44 -6.34 27.57
N GLY A 294 4.62 -6.93 27.38
CA GLY A 294 5.56 -7.21 28.47
C GLY A 294 6.17 -5.94 29.07
N LEU A 295 6.45 -4.95 28.24
CA LEU A 295 7.02 -3.65 28.64
C LEU A 295 5.99 -2.69 29.25
N ASP A 296 4.69 -2.95 29.06
CA ASP A 296 3.60 -2.20 29.69
C ASP A 296 3.20 -2.75 31.07
N ARG A 297 3.96 -3.72 31.63
CA ARG A 297 3.79 -4.11 33.04
C ARG A 297 4.25 -2.98 33.98
N PRO A 298 3.62 -2.81 35.18
CA PRO A 298 3.83 -1.63 36.02
C PRO A 298 5.30 -1.29 36.34
N TRP A 299 6.12 -2.28 36.67
CA TRP A 299 7.54 -2.06 36.98
C TRP A 299 8.35 -1.60 35.78
N TRP A 300 8.07 -2.10 34.57
CA TRP A 300 8.73 -1.67 33.34
C TRP A 300 8.33 -0.25 32.95
N ILE A 301 7.08 0.15 33.20
CA ILE A 301 6.62 1.53 33.02
C ILE A 301 7.45 2.48 33.90
N TRP A 302 7.68 2.16 35.17
CA TRP A 302 8.53 3.00 36.03
C TRP A 302 9.96 3.13 35.47
N ILE A 303 10.59 2.01 35.09
CA ILE A 303 11.94 1.99 34.51
C ILE A 303 12.00 2.82 33.22
N ARG A 304 10.98 2.71 32.37
CA ARG A 304 10.82 3.47 31.12
C ARG A 304 10.87 4.98 31.34
N TYR A 305 10.22 5.49 32.39
CA TYR A 305 10.18 6.93 32.71
C TYR A 305 11.44 7.43 33.43
N LEU A 306 12.25 6.55 34.04
CA LEU A 306 13.51 6.95 34.66
C LEU A 306 14.54 7.46 33.62
N LEU A 307 14.54 6.92 32.40
CA LEU A 307 15.43 7.39 31.33
C LEU A 307 15.22 8.88 30.95
N PRO A 308 14.00 9.33 30.59
CA PRO A 308 13.76 10.75 30.38
C PRO A 308 13.96 11.56 31.67
N ALA A 309 13.64 11.05 32.85
CA ALA A 309 13.94 11.77 34.10
C ALA A 309 15.44 12.09 34.22
N MET A 310 16.32 11.14 33.90
CA MET A 310 17.78 11.35 33.87
C MET A 310 18.24 12.38 32.84
N VAL A 311 17.53 12.49 31.71
CA VAL A 311 17.76 13.54 30.69
C VAL A 311 17.37 14.92 31.24
N PHE A 312 16.21 15.03 31.89
CA PHE A 312 15.73 16.31 32.42
C PHE A 312 16.51 16.81 33.64
N VAL A 313 17.11 15.89 34.41
CA VAL A 313 17.98 16.23 35.55
C VAL A 313 19.39 16.64 35.08
N ALA A 314 19.77 16.42 33.81
CA ALA A 314 21.10 16.73 33.29
C ALA A 314 21.57 18.17 33.55
N PRO A 315 20.76 19.25 33.40
CA PRO A 315 21.20 20.61 33.69
C PRO A 315 21.56 20.87 35.17
N LEU A 316 20.95 20.12 36.09
CA LEU A 316 21.25 20.18 37.53
C LEU A 316 22.56 19.43 37.84
N LEU A 317 22.80 18.32 37.14
CA LEU A 317 23.99 17.50 37.32
C LEU A 317 25.19 17.98 36.50
N ALA A 318 24.97 18.76 35.44
CA ALA A 318 26.02 19.28 34.58
C ALA A 318 27.07 20.08 35.36
N SER A 319 28.35 19.93 34.97
CA SER A 319 29.39 20.84 35.43
C SER A 319 29.10 22.28 34.94
N ARG A 320 29.66 23.30 35.61
CA ARG A 320 29.46 24.72 35.21
C ARG A 320 29.76 24.95 33.71
N ARG A 321 30.75 24.22 33.17
CA ARG A 321 31.12 24.26 31.74
C ARG A 321 30.03 23.71 30.81
N LEU A 322 29.28 22.70 31.25
CA LEU A 322 28.29 21.98 30.44
C LEU A 322 26.86 22.47 30.67
N ARG A 323 26.60 23.29 31.69
CA ARG A 323 25.24 23.72 32.05
C ARG A 323 24.53 24.45 30.91
N ARG A 324 25.22 25.32 30.17
CA ARG A 324 24.66 25.99 28.98
C ARG A 324 24.31 24.98 27.88
N VAL A 325 25.17 23.99 27.67
CA VAL A 325 24.93 22.93 26.67
C VAL A 325 23.70 22.12 27.08
N ALA A 326 23.60 21.73 28.35
CA ALA A 326 22.47 20.96 28.87
C ALA A 326 21.13 21.72 28.75
N LEU A 327 21.10 23.01 29.11
CA LEU A 327 19.90 23.84 28.98
C LEU A 327 19.50 24.06 27.52
N GLY A 328 20.47 24.34 26.64
CA GLY A 328 20.19 24.52 25.21
C GLY A 328 19.70 23.22 24.55
N MET A 329 20.32 22.08 24.88
CA MET A 329 19.87 20.75 24.44
C MET A 329 18.45 20.46 24.92
N LEU A 330 18.15 20.74 26.19
CA LEU A 330 16.80 20.55 26.74
C LEU A 330 15.76 21.41 26.00
N ALA A 331 16.07 22.67 25.69
CA ALA A 331 15.18 23.52 24.90
C ALA A 331 14.89 22.94 23.51
N VAL A 332 15.91 22.45 22.80
CA VAL A 332 15.73 21.81 21.48
C VAL A 332 14.92 20.52 21.59
N ILE A 333 15.18 19.70 22.63
CA ILE A 333 14.41 18.49 22.90
C ILE A 333 12.92 18.83 23.07
N LEU A 334 12.59 19.86 23.87
CA LEU A 334 11.19 20.26 24.08
C LEU A 334 10.50 20.71 22.79
N VAL A 335 11.21 21.44 21.92
CA VAL A 335 10.70 21.81 20.59
C VAL A 335 10.43 20.57 19.74
N PHE A 336 11.34 19.61 19.71
CA PHE A 336 11.14 18.39 18.92
C PHE A 336 10.08 17.45 19.50
N VAL A 337 9.90 17.41 20.83
CA VAL A 337 8.77 16.71 21.44
C VAL A 337 7.45 17.36 21.00
N PHE A 338 7.39 18.70 20.97
CA PHE A 338 6.22 19.44 20.52
C PHE A 338 5.88 19.25 19.02
N LEU A 339 6.89 19.14 18.16
CA LEU A 339 6.67 18.86 16.74
C LEU A 339 6.36 17.37 16.51
N ALA A 340 6.98 16.46 17.26
CA ALA A 340 6.81 15.01 17.14
C ALA A 340 5.41 14.50 17.53
N LYS A 341 4.65 15.25 18.34
CA LYS A 341 3.25 14.90 18.67
C LYS A 341 2.28 15.02 17.49
N GLY A 342 2.66 15.75 16.43
CA GLY A 342 1.77 15.99 15.28
C GLY A 342 0.44 16.60 15.73
N LEU A 343 -0.67 16.00 15.29
CA LEU A 343 -2.04 16.45 15.57
C LEU A 343 -2.57 16.08 16.96
N ARG A 344 -1.75 15.48 17.84
CA ARG A 344 -2.15 15.17 19.22
C ARG A 344 -2.12 16.41 20.13
N PRO A 345 -2.94 16.46 21.20
CA PRO A 345 -2.87 17.52 22.22
C PRO A 345 -1.53 17.56 22.96
N PRO A 346 -1.14 18.69 23.57
CA PRO A 346 -1.79 20.02 23.52
C PRO A 346 -1.49 20.79 22.22
N LEU A 347 -2.19 21.89 21.94
CA LEU A 347 -1.95 22.77 20.78
C LEU A 347 -1.85 22.04 19.42
N SER A 348 -2.79 21.14 19.14
CA SER A 348 -2.87 20.46 17.83
C SER A 348 -3.11 21.46 16.67
N GLY A 349 -3.85 22.54 16.93
CA GLY A 349 -4.12 23.60 15.95
C GLY A 349 -2.87 24.27 15.38
N LEU A 350 -1.81 24.44 16.18
CA LEU A 350 -0.55 25.01 15.70
C LEU A 350 0.16 24.06 14.72
N ASN A 351 0.22 22.77 15.03
CA ASN A 351 0.81 21.79 14.11
C ASN A 351 -0.04 21.64 12.84
N LEU A 352 -1.37 21.67 12.96
CA LEU A 352 -2.27 21.68 11.80
C LEU A 352 -2.04 22.92 10.92
N PHE A 353 -1.90 24.10 11.53
CA PHE A 353 -1.58 25.33 10.80
C PHE A 353 -0.27 25.19 10.02
N LEU A 354 0.79 24.62 10.63
CA LEU A 354 2.05 24.36 9.94
C LEU A 354 1.87 23.35 8.79
N TYR A 355 1.12 22.26 8.99
CA TYR A 355 0.85 21.28 7.95
C TYR A 355 0.14 21.87 6.73
N LEU A 356 -0.77 22.81 6.94
CA LEU A 356 -1.57 23.42 5.88
C LEU A 356 -0.88 24.61 5.19
N HIS A 357 -0.01 25.35 5.90
CA HIS A 357 0.52 26.62 5.40
C HIS A 357 2.05 26.69 5.28
N ALA A 358 2.81 25.89 6.02
CA ALA A 358 4.28 25.92 5.95
C ALA A 358 4.78 25.00 4.81
N PRO A 359 5.46 25.55 3.78
CA PRO A 359 5.93 24.74 2.66
C PRO A 359 6.81 23.58 3.12
N GLY A 360 6.50 22.37 2.64
CA GLY A 360 7.24 21.15 2.97
C GLY A 360 6.95 20.56 4.36
N PHE A 361 6.15 21.20 5.22
CA PHE A 361 5.85 20.65 6.54
C PHE A 361 5.00 19.37 6.49
N TRP A 362 4.28 19.14 5.38
CA TRP A 362 3.60 17.88 5.08
C TRP A 362 4.56 16.67 5.07
N LEU A 363 5.87 16.87 4.85
CA LEU A 363 6.89 15.81 4.94
C LEU A 363 6.97 15.19 6.35
N PHE A 364 6.50 15.90 7.38
CA PHE A 364 6.38 15.41 8.76
C PHE A 364 5.04 14.73 9.05
N ARG A 365 4.36 14.13 8.05
CA ARG A 365 3.10 13.40 8.25
C ARG A 365 3.18 12.22 9.25
N GLU A 366 4.36 11.63 9.43
CA GLU A 366 4.66 10.73 10.56
C GLU A 366 5.79 11.32 11.41
N PRO A 367 5.49 12.35 12.22
CA PRO A 367 6.50 13.27 12.73
C PRO A 367 7.52 12.59 13.65
N MET A 368 7.08 11.63 14.48
CA MET A 368 7.99 10.85 15.33
C MET A 368 9.03 10.06 14.53
N SER A 369 8.72 9.59 13.32
CA SER A 369 9.69 8.83 12.51
C SER A 369 10.84 9.68 11.97
N LYS A 370 10.58 10.97 11.72
CA LYS A 370 11.55 11.91 11.16
C LYS A 370 12.27 12.71 12.25
N LEU A 371 11.60 13.05 13.35
CA LEU A 371 12.16 13.84 14.44
C LEU A 371 12.76 12.97 15.56
N GLY A 372 12.30 11.72 15.71
CA GLY A 372 12.86 10.77 16.68
C GLY A 372 14.36 10.55 16.49
N GLN A 373 14.87 10.61 15.25
CA GLN A 373 16.29 10.46 14.97
C GLN A 373 17.18 11.54 15.62
N LEU A 374 16.64 12.76 15.77
CA LEU A 374 17.30 13.87 16.45
C LEU A 374 17.19 13.73 17.96
N LEU A 375 16.01 13.32 18.45
CA LEU A 375 15.77 13.08 19.87
C LEU A 375 16.75 12.02 20.42
N VAL A 376 16.95 10.89 19.72
CA VAL A 376 17.91 9.85 20.14
C VAL A 376 19.32 10.43 20.30
N SER A 377 19.76 11.25 19.34
CA SER A 377 21.08 11.89 19.38
C SER A 377 21.24 12.81 20.58
N PHE A 378 20.23 13.65 20.89
CA PHE A 378 20.33 14.61 21.99
C PHE A 378 20.12 13.98 23.36
N PHE A 379 19.26 12.97 23.47
CA PHE A 379 19.13 12.20 24.70
C PHE A 379 20.46 11.50 25.04
N GLY A 380 21.15 10.95 24.05
CA GLY A 380 22.50 10.39 24.25
C GLY A 380 23.49 11.41 24.80
N VAL A 381 23.52 12.63 24.25
CA VAL A 381 24.37 13.73 24.77
C VAL A 381 23.98 14.11 26.20
N MET A 382 22.69 14.24 26.49
CA MET A 382 22.19 14.61 27.82
C MET A 382 22.51 13.55 28.87
N LEU A 383 22.35 12.27 28.55
CA LEU A 383 22.76 11.15 29.41
C LEU A 383 24.28 11.18 29.66
N ALA A 384 25.09 11.48 28.64
CA ALA A 384 26.53 11.63 28.80
C ALA A 384 26.88 12.77 29.78
N VAL A 385 26.20 13.92 29.65
CA VAL A 385 26.38 15.06 30.55
C VAL A 385 25.98 14.70 31.98
N THR A 386 24.88 13.96 32.16
CA THR A 386 24.43 13.45 33.46
C THR A 386 25.48 12.54 34.10
N VAL A 387 25.99 11.55 33.37
CA VAL A 387 27.02 10.62 33.87
C VAL A 387 28.32 11.33 34.20
N GLU A 388 28.79 12.25 33.35
CA GLU A 388 30.00 13.04 33.66
C GLU A 388 29.79 13.93 34.91
N GLY A 389 28.59 14.51 35.04
CA GLY A 389 28.15 15.25 36.22
C GLY A 389 28.18 14.42 37.50
N MET A 390 27.64 13.20 37.45
CA MET A 390 27.63 12.25 38.57
C MET A 390 29.05 11.80 38.94
N LEU A 391 29.86 11.37 37.97
CA LEU A 391 31.25 10.96 38.20
C LEU A 391 32.11 12.10 38.76
N SER A 392 31.84 13.35 38.38
CA SER A 392 32.52 14.52 38.96
C SER A 392 32.14 14.76 40.44
N ARG A 393 30.97 14.32 40.88
CA ARG A 393 30.53 14.36 42.28
C ARG A 393 31.09 13.17 43.06
N VAL A 394 31.13 11.97 42.48
CA VAL A 394 31.80 10.78 43.06
C VAL A 394 33.23 11.11 43.46
N ARG A 395 33.99 11.75 42.56
CA ARG A 395 35.38 12.16 42.82
C ARG A 395 35.53 13.17 43.97
N ARG A 396 34.45 13.88 44.32
CA ARG A 396 34.40 14.87 45.41
C ARG A 396 33.71 14.35 46.68
N ALA A 397 33.13 13.15 46.63
CA ALA A 397 32.40 12.57 47.77
C ALA A 397 33.37 11.99 48.82
N ALA A 398 32.96 12.05 50.08
CA ALA A 398 33.67 11.42 51.20
C ALA A 398 33.83 9.91 50.97
N HIS A 399 34.93 9.31 51.45
CA HIS A 399 35.28 7.91 51.16
C HIS A 399 34.15 6.92 51.47
N ARG A 400 33.42 7.12 52.59
CA ARG A 400 32.28 6.29 53.01
C ARG A 400 31.07 6.34 52.06
N LEU A 401 30.90 7.43 51.30
CA LEU A 401 29.79 7.63 50.35
C LEU A 401 30.15 7.26 48.89
N ARG A 402 31.42 6.93 48.63
CA ARG A 402 31.88 6.52 47.29
C ARG A 402 31.10 5.32 46.72
N PRO A 403 30.88 4.19 47.43
CA PRO A 403 30.15 3.06 46.85
C PRO A 403 28.73 3.43 46.39
N PHE A 404 27.99 4.17 47.22
CA PHE A 404 26.63 4.64 46.87
C PHE A 404 26.64 5.59 45.66
N THR A 405 27.62 6.49 45.58
CA THR A 405 27.73 7.42 44.44
C THR A 405 28.18 6.72 43.15
N TYR A 406 28.99 5.65 43.23
CA TYR A 406 29.30 4.79 42.09
C TYR A 406 28.07 4.03 41.61
N ALA A 407 27.25 3.47 42.52
CA ALA A 407 25.98 2.83 42.17
C ALA A 407 25.03 3.81 41.47
N ALA A 408 24.92 5.04 41.98
CA ALA A 408 24.13 6.10 41.35
C ALA A 408 24.65 6.47 39.95
N ALA A 409 25.98 6.55 39.76
CA ALA A 409 26.59 6.83 38.45
C ALA A 409 26.45 5.67 37.45
N ALA A 410 26.24 4.43 37.91
CA ALA A 410 25.97 3.26 37.08
C ALA A 410 24.50 3.16 36.64
N THR A 411 23.59 3.82 37.35
CA THR A 411 22.13 3.76 37.08
C THR A 411 21.76 4.05 35.62
N PRO A 412 22.31 5.10 34.95
CA PRO A 412 22.01 5.34 33.53
C PRO A 412 22.34 4.15 32.62
N VAL A 413 23.47 3.47 32.84
CA VAL A 413 23.86 2.29 32.06
C VAL A 413 22.88 1.15 32.28
N LEU A 414 22.53 0.90 33.55
CA LEU A 414 21.58 -0.16 33.92
C LEU A 414 20.21 0.08 33.29
N LEU A 415 19.71 1.32 33.29
CA LEU A 415 18.42 1.66 32.68
C LEU A 415 18.44 1.51 31.15
N VAL A 416 19.54 1.93 30.50
CA VAL A 416 19.73 1.81 29.05
C VAL A 416 19.76 0.35 28.60
N LEU A 417 20.30 -0.55 29.44
CA LEU A 417 20.30 -1.99 29.16
C LEU A 417 18.98 -2.65 29.57
N ALA A 418 18.42 -2.30 30.72
CA ALA A 418 17.25 -2.99 31.27
C ALA A 418 15.99 -2.78 30.44
N TYR A 419 15.61 -1.53 30.16
CA TYR A 419 14.31 -1.24 29.54
C TYR A 419 14.18 -1.80 28.11
N PRO A 420 15.09 -1.49 27.18
CA PRO A 420 15.01 -2.00 25.82
C PRO A 420 15.63 -3.40 25.67
N TYR A 421 15.42 -4.29 26.65
CA TYR A 421 15.99 -5.64 26.62
C TYR A 421 15.67 -6.45 25.35
N PRO A 422 14.50 -6.31 24.69
CA PRO A 422 14.24 -7.02 23.44
C PRO A 422 15.26 -6.74 22.33
N ILE A 423 15.95 -5.58 22.36
CA ILE A 423 17.00 -5.26 21.38
C ILE A 423 18.17 -6.22 21.52
N TRP A 424 18.71 -6.41 22.72
CA TRP A 424 19.93 -7.22 22.91
C TRP A 424 19.63 -8.70 23.21
N THR A 425 18.38 -9.06 23.50
CA THR A 425 17.96 -10.47 23.54
C THR A 425 17.58 -11.03 22.16
N GLY A 426 17.34 -10.16 21.17
CA GLY A 426 16.84 -10.53 19.84
C GLY A 426 15.31 -10.55 19.71
N GLY A 427 14.57 -10.22 20.77
CA GLY A 427 13.09 -10.16 20.75
C GLY A 427 12.50 -9.10 19.81
N VAL A 428 13.30 -8.15 19.32
CA VAL A 428 12.92 -7.25 18.21
C VAL A 428 12.85 -7.95 16.85
N MET A 429 13.38 -9.18 16.74
CA MET A 429 13.27 -10.06 15.58
C MET A 429 12.47 -11.33 15.92
N PRO A 430 11.15 -11.23 16.19
CA PRO A 430 10.36 -12.36 16.68
C PRO A 430 10.08 -13.41 15.60
N ASP A 431 10.11 -14.67 16.01
CA ASP A 431 9.61 -15.79 15.19
C ASP A 431 8.12 -16.05 15.39
N GLU A 432 7.63 -15.78 16.59
CA GLU A 432 6.25 -15.93 16.98
C GLU A 432 5.57 -14.57 16.97
N ARG A 433 4.66 -14.38 16.01
CA ARG A 433 3.85 -13.17 15.87
C ARG A 433 2.39 -13.58 15.71
N PRO A 434 1.46 -13.02 16.50
CA PRO A 434 0.04 -13.25 16.25
C PRO A 434 -0.32 -12.87 14.81
N THR A 435 -1.02 -13.75 14.08
CA THR A 435 -1.52 -13.49 12.71
C THR A 435 -0.47 -13.22 11.62
N GLN A 436 0.84 -13.31 11.91
CA GLN A 436 1.91 -13.13 10.93
C GLN A 436 3.00 -14.22 11.08
N PRO A 437 3.72 -14.59 10.01
CA PRO A 437 4.76 -15.61 10.08
C PRO A 437 6.03 -15.11 10.80
N SER A 438 7.12 -15.89 10.86
CA SER A 438 8.40 -15.44 11.45
C SER A 438 9.02 -14.26 10.69
N MET A 439 9.87 -13.46 11.36
CA MET A 439 10.77 -12.49 10.69
C MET A 439 12.04 -13.14 10.11
N HIS A 440 12.36 -14.36 10.54
CA HIS A 440 13.47 -15.16 9.99
C HIS A 440 12.96 -16.01 8.85
N VAL A 441 13.25 -15.55 7.64
CA VAL A 441 12.62 -16.02 6.42
C VAL A 441 13.64 -16.74 5.55
N ARG A 442 13.26 -17.91 5.01
CA ARG A 442 14.02 -18.61 3.98
C ARG A 442 13.23 -18.55 2.68
N VAL A 443 13.84 -17.99 1.64
CA VAL A 443 13.22 -17.95 0.30
C VAL A 443 13.14 -19.38 -0.23
N ALA A 444 11.97 -19.77 -0.75
CA ALA A 444 11.73 -21.12 -1.27
C ALA A 444 12.73 -21.47 -2.39
N PRO A 445 13.30 -22.70 -2.43
CA PRO A 445 14.26 -23.13 -3.46
C PRO A 445 13.77 -22.93 -4.90
N GLU A 446 12.48 -23.15 -5.14
CA GLU A 446 11.86 -23.06 -6.46
C GLU A 446 12.00 -21.66 -7.09
N TRP A 447 12.01 -20.60 -6.27
CA TRP A 447 12.29 -19.23 -6.74
C TRP A 447 13.72 -19.08 -7.28
N TRP A 448 14.69 -19.77 -6.68
CA TRP A 448 16.08 -19.78 -7.15
C TRP A 448 16.24 -20.58 -8.43
N ASP A 449 15.56 -21.74 -8.52
CA ASP A 449 15.61 -22.62 -9.70
C ASP A 449 14.96 -21.97 -10.92
N VAL A 450 13.79 -21.35 -10.74
CA VAL A 450 13.12 -20.58 -11.80
C VAL A 450 13.98 -19.40 -12.25
N ALA A 451 14.59 -18.66 -11.32
CA ALA A 451 15.49 -17.56 -11.67
C ALA A 451 16.72 -18.04 -12.45
N ALA A 452 17.34 -19.16 -12.04
CA ALA A 452 18.47 -19.75 -12.76
C ALA A 452 18.08 -20.21 -14.18
N ARG A 453 16.90 -20.81 -14.34
CA ARG A 453 16.40 -21.25 -15.66
C ARG A 453 16.09 -20.07 -16.58
N ILE A 454 15.43 -19.02 -16.06
CA ILE A 454 15.11 -17.82 -16.83
C ILE A 454 16.41 -17.11 -17.25
N ASP A 455 17.33 -16.88 -16.30
CA ASP A 455 18.59 -16.18 -16.55
C ASP A 455 19.54 -16.93 -17.50
N ALA A 456 19.38 -18.26 -17.63
CA ALA A 456 20.16 -19.06 -18.57
C ALA A 456 19.72 -18.84 -20.04
N ASP A 457 18.55 -18.25 -20.28
CA ASP A 457 18.05 -17.96 -21.61
C ASP A 457 18.48 -16.56 -22.08
N PRO A 458 19.39 -16.44 -23.07
CA PRO A 458 19.87 -15.14 -23.52
C PRO A 458 18.85 -14.36 -24.37
N ARG A 459 17.71 -14.97 -24.74
CA ARG A 459 16.69 -14.31 -25.56
C ARG A 459 16.09 -13.10 -24.82
N PRO A 460 15.89 -11.96 -25.50
CA PRO A 460 15.34 -10.77 -24.88
C PRO A 460 13.87 -10.97 -24.50
N GLY A 461 13.41 -10.27 -23.47
CA GLY A 461 12.01 -10.21 -23.08
C GLY A 461 11.82 -10.07 -21.58
N LYS A 462 10.70 -9.47 -21.19
CA LYS A 462 10.35 -9.25 -19.79
C LYS A 462 9.63 -10.46 -19.20
N VAL A 463 9.70 -10.58 -17.88
CA VAL A 463 9.01 -11.60 -17.10
C VAL A 463 7.87 -10.94 -16.33
N PHE A 464 6.62 -11.27 -16.65
CA PHE A 464 5.46 -10.75 -15.96
C PHE A 464 5.03 -11.68 -14.82
N VAL A 465 4.77 -11.16 -13.63
CA VAL A 465 4.38 -11.97 -12.46
C VAL A 465 2.89 -11.76 -12.16
N LEU A 466 2.18 -12.87 -12.02
CA LEU A 466 0.75 -12.95 -11.70
C LEU A 466 0.51 -13.85 -10.46
N PRO A 467 -0.52 -13.57 -9.64
CA PRO A 467 -1.47 -12.46 -9.75
C PRO A 467 -0.80 -11.09 -9.48
N LEU A 468 -1.46 -10.01 -9.88
CA LEU A 468 -1.04 -8.67 -9.50
C LEU A 468 -1.18 -8.49 -7.99
N ASP A 469 -0.14 -7.93 -7.36
CA ASP A 469 -0.18 -7.58 -5.94
C ASP A 469 -1.33 -6.58 -5.69
N ASP A 470 -2.14 -6.82 -4.67
CA ASP A 470 -3.17 -5.90 -4.16
C ASP A 470 -2.60 -4.86 -3.17
N TYR A 471 -1.44 -5.17 -2.59
CA TYR A 471 -0.66 -4.33 -1.71
C TYR A 471 0.81 -4.74 -1.75
N TYR A 472 1.76 -3.80 -1.63
CA TYR A 472 3.19 -4.12 -1.78
C TYR A 472 3.73 -5.18 -0.80
N GLN A 473 3.08 -5.37 0.36
CA GLN A 473 3.43 -6.47 1.27
C GLN A 473 2.55 -7.68 0.97
N MET A 474 3.13 -8.80 0.54
CA MET A 474 2.38 -10.01 0.20
C MET A 474 2.60 -11.15 1.21
N PRO A 475 1.55 -11.89 1.59
CA PRO A 475 1.64 -13.09 2.42
C PRO A 475 1.94 -14.35 1.59
N THR A 476 2.90 -15.17 2.02
CA THR A 476 3.23 -16.43 1.35
C THR A 476 3.05 -17.67 2.24
N THR A 477 2.75 -18.79 1.62
CA THR A 477 2.55 -20.12 2.23
C THR A 477 3.81 -20.69 2.87
N TRP A 478 5.00 -20.24 2.44
CA TRP A 478 6.30 -20.63 3.00
C TRP A 478 6.78 -19.71 4.14
N GLY A 479 5.91 -18.84 4.67
CA GLY A 479 6.18 -18.09 5.90
C GLY A 479 6.87 -16.73 5.69
N PHE A 480 6.64 -16.07 4.55
CA PHE A 480 7.03 -14.67 4.35
C PHE A 480 5.81 -13.74 4.35
N PHE A 481 5.96 -12.59 4.98
CA PHE A 481 4.99 -11.48 4.93
C PHE A 481 5.75 -10.16 4.90
N GLY A 482 5.89 -9.57 3.72
CA GLY A 482 6.62 -8.30 3.56
C GLY A 482 6.68 -7.81 2.13
N ALA A 483 7.44 -6.73 1.91
CA ALA A 483 7.61 -6.09 0.61
C ALA A 483 8.05 -7.09 -0.48
N ASP A 484 7.15 -7.37 -1.43
CA ASP A 484 7.24 -8.54 -2.30
C ASP A 484 8.12 -8.32 -3.54
N SER A 485 9.42 -8.13 -3.33
CA SER A 485 10.36 -7.93 -4.43
C SER A 485 11.06 -9.22 -4.88
N ILE A 486 10.66 -10.41 -4.41
CA ILE A 486 11.45 -11.66 -4.56
C ILE A 486 11.84 -11.93 -6.02
N ALA A 487 10.89 -11.88 -6.95
CA ALA A 487 11.15 -12.06 -8.38
C ALA A 487 12.20 -11.06 -8.90
N ASN A 488 12.00 -9.76 -8.64
CA ASN A 488 12.90 -8.68 -9.05
C ASN A 488 14.29 -8.74 -8.37
N LEU A 489 14.39 -9.30 -7.17
CA LEU A 489 15.66 -9.47 -6.47
C LEU A 489 16.48 -10.66 -6.98
N LEU A 490 15.84 -11.64 -7.63
CA LEU A 490 16.46 -12.89 -8.09
C LEU A 490 16.73 -12.92 -9.61
N ILE A 491 15.74 -12.55 -10.42
CA ILE A 491 15.76 -12.67 -11.89
C ILE A 491 16.50 -11.48 -12.50
N GLN A 492 17.44 -11.73 -13.40
CA GLN A 492 18.24 -10.71 -14.09
C GLN A 492 17.53 -10.12 -15.32
N HIS A 493 16.56 -10.84 -15.89
CA HIS A 493 15.65 -10.28 -16.87
C HIS A 493 14.78 -9.19 -16.23
N PRO A 494 14.34 -8.16 -16.99
CA PRO A 494 13.37 -7.19 -16.48
C PRO A 494 12.10 -7.86 -15.97
N VAL A 495 11.79 -7.65 -14.70
CA VAL A 495 10.59 -8.19 -14.05
C VAL A 495 9.49 -7.14 -14.01
N VAL A 496 8.31 -7.51 -14.47
CA VAL A 496 7.09 -6.72 -14.38
C VAL A 496 6.27 -7.25 -13.20
N GLN A 497 6.36 -6.53 -12.08
CA GLN A 497 5.57 -6.79 -10.88
C GLN A 497 5.25 -5.45 -10.20
N PRO A 498 4.06 -4.88 -10.46
CA PRO A 498 3.64 -3.62 -9.86
C PRO A 498 3.72 -3.66 -8.33
N LYS A 499 3.98 -2.51 -7.73
CA LYS A 499 4.06 -2.34 -6.26
C LYS A 499 3.07 -1.27 -5.82
N PRO A 500 1.80 -1.65 -5.57
CA PRO A 500 0.78 -0.70 -5.10
C PRO A 500 1.20 0.00 -3.81
N ASP A 501 0.74 1.25 -3.62
CA ASP A 501 1.05 2.07 -2.45
C ASP A 501 2.56 2.39 -2.25
N GLY A 502 3.41 2.19 -3.27
CA GLY A 502 4.80 2.67 -3.32
C GLY A 502 4.92 4.16 -3.69
N TYR A 503 6.08 4.77 -3.42
CA TYR A 503 6.38 6.17 -3.79
C TYR A 503 6.34 6.43 -5.29
N PHE A 504 6.75 5.43 -6.07
CA PHE A 504 6.75 5.42 -7.52
C PHE A 504 5.87 4.27 -8.01
N GLY A 505 5.11 4.52 -9.06
CA GLY A 505 4.34 3.51 -9.78
C GLY A 505 4.66 3.53 -11.27
N ASP A 506 4.13 2.52 -11.97
CA ASP A 506 4.17 2.46 -13.42
C ASP A 506 3.45 3.66 -14.05
N VAL A 507 3.81 4.00 -15.29
CA VAL A 507 3.08 5.01 -16.06
C VAL A 507 1.68 4.52 -16.42
N PRO A 508 0.68 5.42 -16.58
CA PRO A 508 -0.72 5.01 -16.70
C PRO A 508 -1.01 4.02 -17.82
N GLY A 509 -0.42 4.19 -19.01
CA GLY A 509 -0.57 3.27 -20.15
C GLY A 509 -0.11 1.86 -19.82
N PHE A 510 1.10 1.73 -19.26
CA PHE A 510 1.65 0.42 -18.86
C PHE A 510 0.79 -0.22 -17.77
N ALA A 511 0.39 0.54 -16.74
CA ALA A 511 -0.46 0.03 -15.67
C ALA A 511 -1.84 -0.46 -16.18
N ALA A 512 -2.40 0.21 -17.20
CA ALA A 512 -3.65 -0.20 -17.84
C ALA A 512 -3.49 -1.52 -18.61
N ASP A 513 -2.38 -1.69 -19.35
CA ASP A 513 -2.07 -2.95 -20.03
C ASP A 513 -1.99 -4.12 -19.05
N LEU A 514 -1.29 -3.95 -17.92
CA LEU A 514 -1.15 -5.00 -16.90
C LEU A 514 -2.49 -5.42 -16.29
N ARG A 515 -3.33 -4.43 -15.93
CA ARG A 515 -4.67 -4.70 -15.38
C ARG A 515 -5.59 -5.37 -16.39
N LEU A 516 -5.50 -4.98 -17.67
CA LEU A 516 -6.30 -5.59 -18.72
C LEU A 516 -5.87 -7.04 -18.99
N ILE A 517 -4.57 -7.38 -18.89
CA ILE A 517 -4.11 -8.77 -19.00
C ILE A 517 -4.75 -9.64 -17.91
N GLU A 518 -4.66 -9.24 -16.64
CA GLU A 518 -5.25 -10.02 -15.54
C GLU A 518 -6.77 -10.09 -15.66
N SER A 519 -7.43 -8.97 -15.98
CA SER A 519 -8.88 -8.91 -16.17
C SER A 519 -9.35 -9.81 -17.32
N ALA A 520 -8.62 -9.84 -18.44
CA ALA A 520 -8.91 -10.70 -19.59
C ALA A 520 -8.72 -12.18 -19.25
N LEU A 521 -7.68 -12.52 -18.49
CA LEU A 521 -7.46 -13.89 -17.99
C LEU A 521 -8.59 -14.34 -17.06
N LEU A 522 -9.04 -13.48 -16.14
CA LEU A 522 -10.14 -13.80 -15.22
C LEU A 522 -11.50 -13.85 -15.91
N ALA A 523 -11.74 -12.97 -16.88
CA ALA A 523 -13.02 -12.86 -17.57
C ALA A 523 -13.16 -13.79 -18.78
N GLY A 524 -12.09 -14.47 -19.21
CA GLY A 524 -12.09 -15.39 -20.35
C GLY A 524 -11.93 -14.73 -21.72
N ASP A 525 -11.49 -13.46 -21.79
CA ASP A 525 -11.12 -12.77 -23.05
C ASP A 525 -9.69 -13.14 -23.49
N LEU A 526 -9.47 -14.45 -23.67
CA LEU A 526 -8.12 -15.01 -23.85
C LEU A 526 -7.46 -14.61 -25.17
N THR A 527 -8.22 -14.12 -26.15
CA THR A 527 -7.69 -13.68 -27.46
C THR A 527 -6.92 -12.35 -27.37
N ALA A 528 -7.25 -11.50 -26.38
CA ALA A 528 -6.54 -10.24 -26.14
C ALA A 528 -5.17 -10.45 -25.47
N VAL A 529 -5.03 -11.51 -24.66
CA VAL A 529 -3.87 -11.72 -23.77
C VAL A 529 -2.53 -11.75 -24.51
N PRO A 530 -2.33 -12.52 -25.62
CA PRO A 530 -1.05 -12.54 -26.33
C PRO A 530 -0.67 -11.17 -26.91
N LYS A 531 -1.65 -10.41 -27.38
CA LYS A 531 -1.45 -9.07 -27.96
C LYS A 531 -0.97 -8.09 -26.90
N LEU A 532 -1.58 -8.13 -25.72
CA LEU A 532 -1.22 -7.29 -24.56
C LEU A 532 0.14 -7.69 -23.95
N LEU A 533 0.43 -8.98 -23.81
CA LEU A 533 1.75 -9.46 -23.38
C LEU A 533 2.86 -8.99 -24.34
N GLY A 534 2.58 -9.06 -25.65
CA GLY A 534 3.46 -8.52 -26.69
C GLY A 534 3.66 -7.01 -26.56
N ALA A 535 2.60 -6.25 -26.25
CA ALA A 535 2.63 -4.80 -26.08
C ALA A 535 3.49 -4.36 -24.89
N ILE A 536 3.44 -5.07 -23.75
CA ILE A 536 4.27 -4.77 -22.57
C ILE A 536 5.72 -5.27 -22.70
N GLY A 537 6.02 -6.05 -23.74
CA GLY A 537 7.35 -6.65 -23.96
C GLY A 537 7.59 -7.93 -23.19
N ALA A 538 6.55 -8.56 -22.63
CA ALA A 538 6.69 -9.82 -21.91
C ALA A 538 6.92 -10.97 -22.90
N SER A 539 7.90 -11.83 -22.61
CA SER A 539 8.08 -13.12 -23.29
C SER A 539 7.74 -14.30 -22.38
N ARG A 540 7.68 -14.05 -21.08
CA ARG A 540 7.33 -15.04 -20.05
C ARG A 540 6.35 -14.48 -19.04
N VAL A 541 5.51 -15.37 -18.51
CA VAL A 541 4.59 -15.10 -17.40
C VAL A 541 4.86 -16.11 -16.30
N ILE A 542 5.09 -15.64 -15.07
CA ILE A 542 5.10 -16.47 -13.87
C ILE A 542 3.71 -16.38 -13.24
N VAL A 543 2.99 -17.50 -13.15
CA VAL A 543 1.83 -17.63 -12.27
C VAL A 543 2.31 -18.29 -10.97
N ARG A 544 2.27 -17.54 -9.86
CA ARG A 544 2.75 -18.03 -8.57
C ARG A 544 1.59 -18.58 -7.73
N HIS A 545 1.81 -19.73 -7.12
CA HIS A 545 0.84 -20.44 -6.27
C HIS A 545 1.20 -20.38 -4.78
N ASP A 546 2.17 -19.54 -4.42
CA ASP A 546 2.72 -19.47 -3.08
C ASP A 546 2.05 -18.41 -2.19
N LEU A 547 1.00 -17.73 -2.63
CA LEU A 547 0.30 -16.70 -1.85
C LEU A 547 -0.77 -17.28 -0.91
N VAL A 548 -0.93 -16.70 0.28
CA VAL A 548 -1.98 -17.11 1.24
C VAL A 548 -3.31 -16.45 0.89
N ARG A 549 -4.30 -17.25 0.48
CA ARG A 549 -5.67 -16.80 0.16
C ARG A 549 -6.53 -16.65 1.42
N GLY A 550 -7.63 -15.90 1.29
CA GLY A 550 -8.67 -15.78 2.33
C GLY A 550 -8.27 -14.94 3.54
N LEU A 551 -7.14 -14.23 3.48
CA LEU A 551 -6.76 -13.28 4.54
C LEU A 551 -7.68 -12.05 4.51
N PRO A 552 -8.16 -11.58 5.67
CA PRO A 552 -8.99 -10.37 5.73
C PRO A 552 -8.29 -9.17 5.08
N ASN A 553 -9.05 -8.39 4.32
CA ASN A 553 -8.57 -7.22 3.57
C ASN A 553 -7.54 -7.48 2.46
N ARG A 554 -7.40 -8.74 1.99
CA ARG A 554 -6.55 -9.09 0.84
C ARG A 554 -7.40 -9.54 -0.35
N TYR A 555 -7.17 -8.94 -1.51
CA TYR A 555 -7.99 -9.08 -2.72
C TYR A 555 -7.10 -9.15 -3.97
N PHE A 556 -6.37 -10.25 -4.13
CA PHE A 556 -5.66 -10.56 -5.37
C PHE A 556 -6.37 -11.71 -6.10
N ALA A 557 -6.14 -11.80 -7.42
CA ALA A 557 -6.76 -12.79 -8.28
C ALA A 557 -6.43 -14.24 -7.86
N ASP A 558 -7.37 -15.17 -8.06
CA ASP A 558 -7.12 -16.59 -7.76
C ASP A 558 -6.11 -17.17 -8.75
N ASP A 559 -4.98 -17.62 -8.19
CA ASP A 559 -3.84 -18.20 -8.88
C ASP A 559 -4.21 -19.42 -9.72
N ARG A 560 -5.16 -20.25 -9.26
CA ARG A 560 -5.62 -21.45 -9.98
C ARG A 560 -6.43 -21.08 -11.21
N VAL A 561 -7.27 -20.05 -11.10
CA VAL A 561 -8.04 -19.53 -12.24
C VAL A 561 -7.10 -18.94 -13.29
N LEU A 562 -6.08 -18.18 -12.85
CA LEU A 562 -5.07 -17.62 -13.74
C LEU A 562 -4.26 -18.72 -14.45
N ALA A 563 -3.82 -19.76 -13.73
CA ALA A 563 -3.12 -20.91 -14.32
C ALA A 563 -3.98 -21.65 -15.36
N ALA A 564 -5.24 -21.94 -15.02
CA ALA A 564 -6.18 -22.58 -15.94
C ALA A 564 -6.44 -21.71 -17.19
N ALA A 565 -6.52 -20.39 -17.02
CA ALA A 565 -6.67 -19.44 -18.13
C ALA A 565 -5.43 -19.44 -19.03
N MET A 566 -4.24 -19.34 -18.44
CA MET A 566 -2.96 -19.36 -19.17
C MET A 566 -2.80 -20.63 -20.01
N ALA A 567 -3.26 -21.78 -19.53
CA ALA A 567 -3.24 -23.05 -20.26
C ALA A 567 -4.06 -23.01 -21.57
N ARG A 568 -5.03 -22.10 -21.69
CA ARG A 568 -5.90 -21.93 -22.86
C ARG A 568 -5.55 -20.67 -23.68
N VAL A 569 -4.56 -19.88 -23.27
CA VAL A 569 -4.13 -18.70 -24.02
C VAL A 569 -3.46 -19.13 -25.34
N PRO A 570 -3.90 -18.61 -26.50
CA PRO A 570 -3.28 -18.95 -27.78
C PRO A 570 -1.79 -18.59 -27.84
N GLY A 571 -0.96 -19.53 -28.32
CA GLY A 571 0.47 -19.29 -28.54
C GLY A 571 1.32 -19.24 -27.27
N VAL A 572 0.79 -19.70 -26.13
CA VAL A 572 1.53 -19.82 -24.88
C VAL A 572 1.79 -21.29 -24.54
N THR A 573 2.96 -21.59 -23.96
CA THR A 573 3.41 -22.94 -23.62
C THR A 573 3.95 -22.98 -22.19
N LEU A 574 3.62 -24.02 -21.41
CA LEU A 574 4.15 -24.21 -20.06
C LEU A 574 5.62 -24.69 -20.14
N GLU A 575 6.56 -23.96 -19.55
CA GLU A 575 7.99 -24.34 -19.47
C GLU A 575 8.37 -24.95 -18.12
N THR A 576 7.67 -24.58 -17.05
CA THR A 576 7.92 -25.08 -15.70
C THR A 576 6.60 -25.16 -14.97
N ASP A 577 6.35 -26.27 -14.29
CA ASP A 577 5.18 -26.50 -13.46
C ASP A 577 5.59 -26.64 -11.99
N GLY A 578 4.65 -26.46 -11.06
CA GLY A 578 4.88 -26.53 -9.62
C GLY A 578 4.41 -25.27 -8.88
N LEU A 579 5.13 -24.90 -7.80
CA LEU A 579 4.80 -23.71 -6.99
C LEU A 579 4.80 -22.41 -7.81
N LEU A 580 5.64 -22.37 -8.84
CA LEU A 580 5.77 -21.28 -9.80
C LEU A 580 5.61 -21.85 -11.19
N GLN A 581 4.48 -21.57 -11.85
CA GLN A 581 4.29 -21.95 -13.24
C GLN A 581 4.90 -20.89 -14.15
N VAL A 582 5.83 -21.29 -15.02
CA VAL A 582 6.47 -20.40 -15.99
C VAL A 582 5.91 -20.69 -17.36
N TRP A 583 5.22 -19.71 -17.94
CA TRP A 583 4.60 -19.78 -19.25
C TRP A 583 5.43 -18.97 -20.25
N ARG A 584 5.78 -19.57 -21.38
CA ARG A 584 6.48 -18.92 -22.50
C ARG A 584 5.50 -18.53 -23.60
N LEU A 585 5.59 -17.27 -24.04
CA LEU A 585 4.87 -16.76 -25.20
C LEU A 585 5.68 -17.00 -26.49
N GLY A 586 5.07 -17.65 -27.48
CA GLY A 586 5.67 -17.89 -28.80
C GLY A 586 7.07 -18.51 -28.70
N SER A 587 8.05 -17.87 -29.34
CA SER A 587 9.45 -18.30 -29.32
C SER A 587 10.20 -17.99 -28.02
N GLY A 588 9.55 -17.40 -27.02
CA GLY A 588 10.18 -16.96 -25.77
C GLY A 588 11.06 -15.72 -25.90
N SER A 589 10.97 -15.02 -27.04
CA SER A 589 11.67 -13.77 -27.29
C SER A 589 10.68 -12.64 -27.53
N SER A 590 10.93 -11.48 -26.92
CA SER A 590 10.22 -10.23 -27.17
C SER A 590 11.27 -9.14 -27.37
N PRO A 591 11.51 -8.68 -28.61
CA PRO A 591 12.65 -7.81 -28.90
C PRO A 591 12.48 -6.44 -28.24
N THR A 592 13.52 -5.97 -27.55
CA THR A 592 13.53 -4.64 -26.91
C THR A 592 13.38 -3.52 -27.93
N VAL A 593 14.08 -3.63 -29.07
CA VAL A 593 13.92 -2.74 -30.22
C VAL A 593 13.14 -3.44 -31.32
N ARG A 594 12.06 -2.83 -31.80
CA ARG A 594 11.15 -3.42 -32.79
C ARG A 594 10.59 -2.37 -33.75
N THR A 595 10.05 -2.82 -34.88
CA THR A 595 9.36 -1.97 -35.87
C THR A 595 7.86 -2.22 -35.83
N TYR A 596 7.09 -1.19 -36.15
CA TYR A 596 5.64 -1.29 -36.39
C TYR A 596 5.32 -0.88 -37.82
N ASP A 597 4.37 -1.59 -38.42
CA ASP A 597 3.91 -1.35 -39.80
C ASP A 597 2.91 -0.21 -39.85
N ARG A 598 2.11 -0.09 -38.79
CA ARG A 598 1.03 0.87 -38.65
C ARG A 598 1.03 1.43 -37.25
N VAL A 599 0.82 2.74 -37.15
CA VAL A 599 0.58 3.43 -35.88
C VAL A 599 -0.80 4.06 -35.95
N LEU A 600 -1.68 3.68 -35.03
CA LEU A 600 -3.01 4.25 -34.87
C LEU A 600 -2.95 5.42 -33.90
N ASP A 601 -3.68 6.49 -34.19
CA ASP A 601 -3.94 7.51 -33.17
C ASP A 601 -4.94 6.94 -32.15
N ALA A 602 -4.52 6.85 -30.89
CA ALA A 602 -5.37 6.35 -29.81
C ALA A 602 -5.76 7.48 -28.86
N PRO A 603 -6.93 7.38 -28.22
CA PRO A 603 -7.34 8.36 -27.23
C PRO A 603 -6.32 8.50 -26.10
N ALA A 604 -6.31 9.67 -25.44
CA ALA A 604 -5.39 9.95 -24.35
C ALA A 604 -5.57 9.03 -23.13
N ARG A 605 -6.72 8.38 -23.04
CA ARG A 605 -7.09 7.45 -21.97
C ARG A 605 -6.32 6.14 -22.05
N ALA A 606 -5.65 5.79 -20.96
CA ALA A 606 -4.81 4.59 -20.86
C ALA A 606 -5.58 3.27 -21.03
N ASP A 607 -6.78 3.17 -20.44
CA ASP A 607 -7.65 1.98 -20.56
C ASP A 607 -8.15 1.78 -22.00
N ALA A 608 -8.48 2.88 -22.70
CA ALA A 608 -8.81 2.85 -24.12
C ALA A 608 -7.64 2.34 -24.97
N GLY A 609 -6.43 2.83 -24.71
CA GLY A 609 -5.21 2.35 -25.36
C GLY A 609 -5.02 0.84 -25.19
N ALA A 610 -5.08 0.34 -23.96
CA ALA A 610 -4.96 -1.09 -23.67
C ALA A 610 -6.02 -1.91 -24.43
N ALA A 611 -7.29 -1.48 -24.44
CA ALA A 611 -8.37 -2.18 -25.13
C ALA A 611 -8.16 -2.24 -26.67
N VAL A 612 -7.59 -1.17 -27.26
CA VAL A 612 -7.20 -1.14 -28.67
C VAL A 612 -6.06 -2.11 -28.94
N LEU A 613 -5.07 -2.18 -28.06
CA LEU A 613 -3.95 -3.12 -28.16
C LEU A 613 -4.38 -4.58 -28.03
N GLY A 614 -5.37 -4.86 -27.18
CA GLY A 614 -6.04 -6.17 -27.14
C GLY A 614 -6.79 -6.52 -28.43
N THR A 615 -6.99 -5.56 -29.35
CA THR A 615 -7.75 -5.73 -30.60
C THR A 615 -6.88 -5.84 -31.83
N VAL A 616 -5.77 -5.12 -31.90
CA VAL A 616 -4.90 -5.11 -33.09
C VAL A 616 -3.83 -6.21 -33.07
N GLY A 617 -3.25 -6.51 -34.23
CA GLY A 617 -2.12 -7.43 -34.34
C GLY A 617 -0.82 -6.84 -33.80
N SER A 618 0.17 -7.69 -33.51
CA SER A 618 1.46 -7.31 -32.90
C SER A 618 2.34 -6.36 -33.74
N ARG A 619 2.01 -6.16 -35.02
CA ARG A 619 2.68 -5.21 -35.92
C ARG A 619 2.01 -3.84 -36.00
N THR A 620 0.91 -3.63 -35.28
CA THR A 620 0.24 -2.33 -35.14
C THR A 620 0.52 -1.77 -33.74
N ALA A 621 1.00 -0.53 -33.70
CA ALA A 621 1.11 0.24 -32.45
C ALA A 621 0.00 1.28 -32.35
N ILE A 622 -0.15 1.84 -31.17
CA ILE A 622 -0.91 3.06 -30.95
C ILE A 622 0.03 4.20 -30.56
N ALA A 623 -0.23 5.41 -31.04
CA ALA A 623 0.29 6.65 -30.48
C ALA A 623 -0.82 7.26 -29.64
N ALA A 624 -0.74 7.10 -28.32
CA ALA A 624 -1.73 7.69 -27.44
C ALA A 624 -1.55 9.20 -27.41
N ARG A 625 -2.64 9.95 -27.57
CA ARG A 625 -2.61 11.41 -27.41
C ARG A 625 -2.13 11.77 -25.99
N PRO A 626 -1.39 12.87 -25.81
CA PRO A 626 -1.09 13.36 -24.48
C PRO A 626 -2.39 13.60 -23.69
N ASP A 627 -2.46 13.06 -22.48
CA ASP A 627 -3.55 13.39 -21.57
C ASP A 627 -3.33 14.81 -21.04
N THR A 628 -4.16 15.73 -21.51
CA THR A 628 -4.20 17.13 -21.07
C THR A 628 -5.27 17.36 -20.01
N SER A 629 -6.02 16.32 -19.63
CA SER A 629 -7.04 16.44 -18.61
C SER A 629 -6.40 16.70 -17.25
N VAL A 630 -6.99 17.61 -16.49
CA VAL A 630 -6.56 17.87 -15.11
C VAL A 630 -7.03 16.70 -14.26
N ALA A 631 -6.11 16.01 -13.59
CA ALA A 631 -6.44 14.92 -12.69
C ALA A 631 -7.53 15.36 -11.70
N ALA A 632 -8.64 14.63 -11.68
CA ALA A 632 -9.76 14.93 -10.81
C ALA A 632 -9.33 14.88 -9.33
N THR A 633 -9.81 15.82 -8.52
CA THR A 633 -9.53 15.88 -7.07
C THR A 633 -10.33 14.84 -6.26
N SER A 634 -11.21 14.12 -6.94
CA SER A 634 -12.06 13.04 -6.42
C SER A 634 -12.10 11.89 -7.42
N PRO A 635 -12.30 10.64 -6.96
CA PRO A 635 -12.49 9.49 -7.85
C PRO A 635 -13.67 9.70 -8.79
N GLN A 636 -13.45 9.47 -10.08
CA GLN A 636 -14.47 9.54 -11.12
C GLN A 636 -14.33 8.36 -12.08
N VAL A 637 -15.46 7.90 -12.64
CA VAL A 637 -15.50 6.89 -13.69
C VAL A 637 -15.77 7.63 -15.00
N ASP A 638 -14.84 7.50 -15.95
CA ASP A 638 -15.04 8.07 -17.29
C ASP A 638 -15.64 7.02 -18.22
N ASP A 639 -16.96 7.09 -18.41
CA ASP A 639 -17.71 6.22 -19.33
C ASP A 639 -17.98 6.86 -20.70
N SER A 640 -17.32 7.99 -21.00
CA SER A 640 -17.46 8.63 -22.31
C SER A 640 -16.82 7.79 -23.42
N ALA A 641 -17.40 7.85 -24.62
CA ALA A 641 -16.78 7.23 -25.79
C ALA A 641 -15.56 8.05 -26.20
N ALA A 642 -14.41 7.39 -26.24
CA ALA A 642 -13.15 7.96 -26.67
C ALA A 642 -12.94 7.66 -28.16
N VAL A 643 -12.94 8.71 -29.00
CA VAL A 643 -13.00 8.58 -30.46
C VAL A 643 -11.82 9.29 -31.13
N THR A 644 -11.19 8.60 -32.07
CA THR A 644 -10.25 9.14 -33.07
C THR A 644 -10.77 8.77 -34.47
N PRO A 645 -10.19 9.27 -35.58
CA PRO A 645 -10.67 8.95 -36.91
C PRO A 645 -10.74 7.45 -37.23
N ASP A 646 -9.87 6.64 -36.61
CA ASP A 646 -9.73 5.20 -36.87
C ASP A 646 -10.08 4.33 -35.66
N VAL A 647 -10.35 4.91 -34.48
CA VAL A 647 -10.56 4.17 -33.23
C VAL A 647 -11.79 4.70 -32.50
N VAL A 648 -12.61 3.79 -32.01
CA VAL A 648 -13.63 4.06 -30.98
C VAL A 648 -13.38 3.12 -29.81
N HIS A 649 -13.29 3.67 -28.60
CA HIS A 649 -13.37 2.91 -27.36
C HIS A 649 -14.52 3.44 -26.53
N TRP A 650 -15.47 2.58 -26.20
CA TRP A 650 -16.59 2.93 -25.35
C TRP A 650 -16.66 1.99 -24.14
N PRO A 651 -16.27 2.47 -22.95
CA PRO A 651 -16.54 1.76 -21.70
C PRO A 651 -18.04 1.87 -21.45
N VAL A 652 -18.77 0.79 -21.68
CA VAL A 652 -20.24 0.78 -21.59
C VAL A 652 -20.67 1.25 -20.18
N PRO A 653 -21.42 2.35 -20.03
CA PRO A 653 -21.75 2.91 -18.71
C PRO A 653 -22.77 2.07 -17.95
N ALA A 654 -22.83 2.30 -16.65
CA ALA A 654 -24.01 1.99 -15.85
C ALA A 654 -25.09 3.07 -16.06
N VAL A 655 -26.35 2.69 -16.24
CA VAL A 655 -27.46 3.63 -16.51
C VAL A 655 -28.59 3.47 -15.50
N ASP A 656 -29.34 4.55 -15.25
CA ASP A 656 -30.49 4.55 -14.34
C ASP A 656 -31.68 3.76 -14.92
N SER A 657 -31.85 3.77 -16.24
CA SER A 657 -32.89 3.00 -16.94
C SER A 657 -32.55 2.81 -18.41
N GLY A 658 -33.24 1.86 -19.05
CA GLY A 658 -33.07 1.57 -20.47
C GLY A 658 -31.71 0.97 -20.80
N ALA A 659 -31.23 1.24 -22.02
CA ALA A 659 -29.95 0.75 -22.50
C ALA A 659 -28.99 1.92 -22.75
N PRO A 660 -27.69 1.79 -22.38
CA PRO A 660 -26.70 2.81 -22.67
C PRO A 660 -26.55 2.97 -24.18
N ALA A 661 -26.42 4.22 -24.62
CA ALA A 661 -26.13 4.58 -26.00
C ALA A 661 -25.16 5.76 -26.05
N THR A 662 -24.37 5.82 -27.10
CA THR A 662 -23.48 6.94 -27.38
C THR A 662 -23.42 7.21 -28.87
N THR A 663 -23.12 8.44 -29.23
CA THR A 663 -22.96 8.86 -30.62
C THR A 663 -21.49 9.10 -30.91
N VAL A 664 -20.98 8.47 -31.97
CA VAL A 664 -19.58 8.58 -32.39
C VAL A 664 -19.49 9.10 -33.81
N GLN A 665 -18.39 9.77 -34.14
CA GLN A 665 -18.09 10.19 -35.51
C GLN A 665 -16.85 9.46 -35.99
N VAL A 666 -16.95 8.76 -37.11
CA VAL A 666 -15.86 7.92 -37.64
C VAL A 666 -15.64 8.16 -39.14
N ALA A 667 -14.46 7.81 -39.64
CA ALA A 667 -14.17 7.83 -41.06
C ALA A 667 -14.79 6.62 -41.79
N ALA A 668 -15.06 6.76 -43.09
CA ALA A 668 -15.58 5.65 -43.90
C ALA A 668 -14.58 4.48 -43.96
N GLY A 669 -15.06 3.26 -43.78
CA GLY A 669 -14.24 2.06 -43.99
C GLY A 669 -14.72 0.86 -43.19
N ARG A 670 -13.93 -0.21 -43.29
CA ARG A 670 -14.16 -1.46 -42.55
C ARG A 670 -13.51 -1.39 -41.18
N TYR A 671 -14.25 -1.68 -40.13
CA TYR A 671 -13.78 -1.69 -38.73
C TYR A 671 -13.83 -3.10 -38.17
N THR A 672 -12.79 -3.48 -37.43
CA THR A 672 -12.85 -4.61 -36.50
C THR A 672 -13.56 -4.14 -35.24
N LEU A 673 -14.70 -4.76 -34.92
CA LEU A 673 -15.42 -4.57 -33.67
C LEU A 673 -15.07 -5.71 -32.72
N ALA A 674 -14.67 -5.35 -31.50
CA ALA A 674 -14.40 -6.27 -30.42
C ALA A 674 -15.08 -5.84 -29.12
N GLN A 675 -15.39 -6.82 -28.28
CA GLN A 675 -15.81 -6.59 -26.90
C GLN A 675 -14.66 -7.00 -25.98
N ARG A 676 -14.04 -6.03 -25.29
CA ARG A 676 -12.89 -6.30 -24.41
C ARG A 676 -13.33 -6.35 -22.96
N ALA A 677 -13.06 -7.48 -22.30
CA ALA A 677 -13.60 -7.72 -20.97
C ALA A 677 -12.95 -6.82 -19.91
N ARG A 678 -13.78 -6.13 -19.13
CA ARG A 678 -13.41 -5.41 -17.89
C ARG A 678 -13.68 -6.26 -16.64
N ALA A 679 -14.60 -7.21 -16.74
CA ALA A 679 -14.93 -8.20 -15.72
C ALA A 679 -15.58 -9.43 -16.38
N ALA A 680 -15.74 -10.53 -15.63
CA ALA A 680 -16.46 -11.72 -16.09
C ALA A 680 -17.86 -11.35 -16.60
N PRO A 681 -18.41 -11.96 -17.67
CA PRO A 681 -19.79 -11.71 -18.07
C PRO A 681 -20.80 -12.25 -17.04
N ALA A 682 -21.89 -11.52 -16.84
CA ALA A 682 -23.05 -12.00 -16.08
C ALA A 682 -24.01 -12.74 -17.01
N LEU A 683 -24.14 -14.06 -16.83
CA LEU A 683 -24.98 -14.93 -17.66
C LEU A 683 -26.28 -15.29 -16.94
N PHE A 684 -27.39 -15.24 -17.65
CA PHE A 684 -28.73 -15.54 -17.13
C PHE A 684 -29.05 -17.02 -17.40
N PRO A 685 -29.33 -17.81 -16.36
CA PRO A 685 -29.62 -19.22 -16.52
C PRO A 685 -31.06 -19.46 -16.98
N ARG A 686 -31.23 -20.37 -17.94
CA ARG A 686 -32.52 -20.87 -18.45
C ARG A 686 -32.42 -22.37 -18.72
N VAL A 687 -33.41 -23.14 -18.28
CA VAL A 687 -33.48 -24.59 -18.56
C VAL A 687 -34.28 -24.82 -19.84
N ASP A 688 -33.70 -25.57 -20.79
CA ASP A 688 -34.32 -25.85 -22.09
C ASP A 688 -33.80 -27.15 -22.70
N GLY A 689 -34.69 -28.01 -23.19
CA GLY A 689 -34.33 -29.23 -23.95
C GLY A 689 -33.26 -30.11 -23.30
N GLY A 690 -33.33 -30.35 -21.98
CA GLY A 690 -32.34 -31.15 -21.24
C GLY A 690 -30.99 -30.44 -21.00
N ASN A 691 -30.91 -29.14 -21.25
CA ASN A 691 -29.71 -28.33 -21.05
C ASN A 691 -30.00 -27.14 -20.14
N LEU A 692 -28.98 -26.71 -19.41
CA LEU A 692 -28.90 -25.38 -18.81
C LEU A 692 -28.22 -24.46 -19.82
N LEU A 693 -28.97 -23.45 -20.26
CA LEU A 693 -28.50 -22.38 -21.12
C LEU A 693 -28.11 -21.20 -20.24
N LEU A 694 -26.88 -20.73 -20.37
CA LEU A 694 -26.37 -19.54 -19.73
C LEU A 694 -26.22 -18.47 -20.82
N GLU A 695 -27.16 -17.54 -20.84
CA GLU A 695 -27.33 -16.55 -21.90
C GLU A 695 -26.87 -15.17 -21.44
N ASP A 696 -26.05 -14.49 -22.25
CA ASP A 696 -25.75 -13.07 -22.08
C ASP A 696 -26.82 -12.28 -22.84
N PRO A 697 -27.67 -11.47 -22.16
CA PRO A 697 -28.72 -10.73 -22.82
C PRO A 697 -28.18 -9.52 -23.59
N THR A 698 -26.89 -9.20 -23.42
CA THR A 698 -26.30 -8.02 -24.04
C THR A 698 -26.09 -8.19 -25.55
N VAL A 699 -26.55 -7.20 -26.31
CA VAL A 699 -26.33 -7.13 -27.76
C VAL A 699 -25.78 -5.76 -28.11
N VAL A 700 -24.64 -5.74 -28.79
CA VAL A 700 -24.07 -4.50 -29.33
C VAL A 700 -24.72 -4.21 -30.67
N THR A 701 -25.30 -3.03 -30.80
CA THR A 701 -25.90 -2.53 -32.05
C THR A 701 -25.18 -1.28 -32.55
N VAL A 702 -25.11 -1.16 -33.88
CA VAL A 702 -24.63 0.03 -34.60
C VAL A 702 -25.76 0.49 -35.50
N ASP A 703 -26.23 1.72 -35.30
CA ASP A 703 -27.39 2.29 -36.01
C ASP A 703 -28.63 1.37 -35.98
N GLY A 704 -28.85 0.73 -34.83
CA GLY A 704 -29.96 -0.20 -34.60
C GLY A 704 -29.74 -1.62 -35.13
N LYS A 705 -28.69 -1.89 -35.90
CA LYS A 705 -28.36 -3.24 -36.38
C LYS A 705 -27.50 -3.99 -35.37
N ALA A 706 -27.90 -5.20 -34.97
CA ALA A 706 -27.10 -6.08 -34.12
C ALA A 706 -25.83 -6.55 -34.86
N VAL A 707 -24.65 -6.31 -34.25
CA VAL A 707 -23.34 -6.59 -34.86
C VAL A 707 -22.45 -7.51 -34.02
N SER A 708 -22.69 -7.60 -32.72
CA SER A 708 -21.93 -8.48 -31.82
C SER A 708 -22.79 -8.93 -30.65
N ARG A 709 -22.72 -10.22 -30.35
CA ARG A 709 -23.38 -10.87 -29.20
C ARG A 709 -22.52 -12.03 -28.71
N ARG A 710 -22.60 -12.33 -27.41
CA ARG A 710 -21.96 -13.53 -26.88
C ARG A 710 -22.76 -14.77 -27.28
N PRO A 711 -22.09 -15.86 -27.72
CA PRO A 711 -22.76 -17.15 -27.90
C PRO A 711 -23.33 -17.69 -26.58
N VAL A 712 -24.37 -18.53 -26.66
CA VAL A 712 -24.97 -19.18 -25.49
C VAL A 712 -24.05 -20.29 -24.97
N LEU A 713 -23.80 -20.31 -23.66
CA LEU A 713 -23.12 -21.43 -23.02
C LEU A 713 -24.13 -22.53 -22.70
N ARG A 714 -23.88 -23.74 -23.20
CA ARG A 714 -24.76 -24.90 -23.01
C ARG A 714 -24.10 -25.89 -22.05
N VAL A 715 -24.80 -26.21 -20.96
CA VAL A 715 -24.37 -27.21 -19.98
C VAL A 715 -25.42 -28.33 -19.94
N PRO A 716 -25.08 -29.57 -20.35
CA PRO A 716 -26.00 -30.70 -20.30
C PRO A 716 -26.49 -30.95 -18.87
N LEU A 717 -27.79 -31.18 -18.69
CA LEU A 717 -28.38 -31.55 -17.40
C LEU A 717 -28.38 -33.07 -17.23
N PRO A 718 -28.22 -33.57 -15.99
CA PRO A 718 -28.30 -35.00 -15.71
C PRO A 718 -29.72 -35.55 -16.00
N ALA A 719 -29.78 -36.73 -16.61
CA ALA A 719 -31.05 -37.39 -16.91
C ALA A 719 -31.76 -37.84 -15.62
N GLY A 720 -33.10 -37.79 -15.62
CA GLY A 720 -33.93 -38.33 -14.53
C GLY A 720 -33.94 -37.53 -13.22
N ARG A 721 -33.25 -36.38 -13.14
CA ARG A 721 -33.24 -35.52 -11.95
C ARG A 721 -33.52 -34.07 -12.35
N ARG A 722 -34.54 -33.45 -11.74
CA ARG A 722 -34.86 -32.03 -11.97
C ARG A 722 -33.88 -31.16 -11.18
N VAL A 723 -33.06 -30.40 -11.88
CA VAL A 723 -32.19 -29.37 -11.27
C VAL A 723 -33.04 -28.19 -10.81
N LEU A 724 -32.85 -27.79 -9.56
CA LEU A 724 -33.62 -26.73 -8.89
C LEU A 724 -32.80 -25.46 -8.66
N ALA A 725 -31.48 -25.59 -8.55
CA ALA A 725 -30.57 -24.49 -8.35
C ALA A 725 -29.21 -24.80 -8.97
N ILE A 726 -28.40 -23.76 -9.17
CA ILE A 726 -27.00 -23.87 -9.55
C ILE A 726 -26.14 -23.11 -8.57
N GLN A 727 -24.94 -23.59 -8.32
CA GLN A 727 -23.92 -22.88 -7.57
C GLN A 727 -22.77 -22.52 -8.51
N ALA A 728 -22.50 -21.23 -8.66
CA ALA A 728 -21.40 -20.71 -9.47
C ALA A 728 -20.26 -20.21 -8.56
N GLY A 729 -19.04 -20.64 -8.82
CA GLY A 729 -17.90 -20.40 -7.95
C GLY A 729 -18.04 -21.11 -6.60
N THR A 730 -17.56 -20.49 -5.53
CA THR A 730 -17.47 -21.14 -4.22
C THR A 730 -18.77 -21.08 -3.40
N ARG A 731 -19.61 -20.05 -3.57
CA ARG A 731 -20.77 -19.82 -2.67
C ARG A 731 -22.04 -19.26 -3.31
N ARG A 732 -22.00 -18.68 -4.51
CA ARG A 732 -23.20 -18.05 -5.12
C ARG A 732 -24.15 -19.12 -5.64
N THR A 733 -25.26 -19.33 -4.92
CA THR A 733 -26.34 -20.22 -5.35
C THR A 733 -27.48 -19.42 -5.96
N VAL A 734 -27.96 -19.84 -7.14
CA VAL A 734 -29.09 -19.26 -7.86
C VAL A 734 -30.15 -20.32 -8.08
N SER A 735 -31.37 -20.04 -7.61
CA SER A 735 -32.54 -20.88 -7.87
C SER A 735 -32.97 -20.79 -9.34
N LEU A 736 -33.23 -21.95 -9.95
CA LEU A 736 -33.72 -22.10 -11.33
C LEU A 736 -35.24 -22.31 -11.40
N ASP A 737 -35.86 -22.68 -10.28
CA ASP A 737 -37.29 -22.94 -10.16
C ASP A 737 -38.11 -21.66 -9.86
N VAL A 738 -37.66 -20.53 -10.38
CA VAL A 738 -38.31 -19.21 -10.26
C VAL A 738 -38.53 -18.61 -11.66
N ALA A 739 -39.49 -17.69 -11.80
CA ALA A 739 -39.85 -17.12 -13.09
C ALA A 739 -38.71 -16.32 -13.77
N LYS A 740 -37.86 -15.66 -12.97
CA LYS A 740 -36.71 -14.88 -13.44
C LYS A 740 -35.51 -15.18 -12.54
N PRO A 741 -34.70 -16.21 -12.88
CA PRO A 741 -33.47 -16.51 -12.16
C PRO A 741 -32.51 -15.33 -12.16
N ALA A 742 -31.76 -15.14 -11.07
CA ALA A 742 -30.68 -14.16 -11.02
C ALA A 742 -29.54 -14.57 -11.96
N SER A 743 -28.82 -13.60 -12.50
CA SER A 743 -27.62 -13.88 -13.30
C SER A 743 -26.47 -14.41 -12.44
N VAL A 744 -25.54 -15.13 -13.07
CA VAL A 744 -24.31 -15.63 -12.47
C VAL A 744 -23.10 -15.11 -13.23
N PRO A 745 -22.09 -14.54 -12.55
CA PRO A 745 -20.84 -14.17 -13.22
C PRO A 745 -20.09 -15.45 -13.60
N VAL A 746 -19.75 -15.59 -14.88
CA VAL A 746 -19.03 -16.75 -15.42
C VAL A 746 -17.74 -16.28 -16.07
N GLY A 747 -16.65 -16.38 -15.33
CA GLY A 747 -15.29 -16.11 -15.81
C GLY A 747 -14.55 -17.40 -16.22
N SER A 748 -13.24 -17.28 -16.39
CA SER A 748 -12.36 -18.42 -16.64
C SER A 748 -12.46 -19.47 -15.53
N ALA A 749 -12.43 -20.74 -15.92
CA ALA A 749 -12.44 -21.89 -15.00
C ALA A 749 -13.50 -21.79 -13.88
N THR A 750 -14.69 -21.27 -14.18
CA THR A 750 -15.73 -21.12 -13.16
C THR A 750 -16.30 -22.49 -12.81
N GLY A 751 -16.19 -22.91 -11.55
CA GLY A 751 -16.88 -24.09 -11.06
C GLY A 751 -18.40 -23.88 -11.09
N LEU A 752 -19.13 -24.78 -11.72
CA LEU A 752 -20.59 -24.78 -11.80
C LEU A 752 -21.13 -26.11 -11.28
N THR A 753 -21.82 -26.06 -10.14
CA THR A 753 -22.46 -27.21 -9.52
C THR A 753 -23.96 -27.18 -9.76
N LEU A 754 -24.52 -28.29 -10.23
CA LEU A 754 -25.94 -28.49 -10.48
C LEU A 754 -26.58 -29.14 -9.24
N LEU A 755 -27.61 -28.51 -8.71
CA LEU A 755 -28.27 -28.92 -7.47
C LEU A 755 -29.70 -29.39 -7.74
N ALA A 756 -30.04 -30.60 -7.30
CA ALA A 756 -31.40 -31.15 -7.34
C ALA A 756 -31.92 -31.41 -5.92
N ALA A 757 -33.23 -31.61 -5.76
CA ALA A 757 -33.78 -32.04 -4.48
C ALA A 757 -33.17 -33.37 -4.05
N ALA A 758 -32.62 -33.46 -2.83
CA ALA A 758 -32.04 -34.70 -2.32
C ALA A 758 -33.03 -35.86 -2.37
N ARG A 759 -32.55 -37.09 -2.63
CA ARG A 759 -33.42 -38.28 -2.68
C ARG A 759 -34.11 -38.55 -1.34
N THR A 760 -33.41 -38.26 -0.25
CA THR A 760 -33.95 -38.31 1.10
C THR A 760 -34.35 -36.89 1.51
N PRO A 761 -35.66 -36.60 1.70
CA PRO A 761 -36.10 -35.30 2.16
C PRO A 761 -35.49 -34.93 3.51
N ALA A 762 -35.32 -33.62 3.74
CA ALA A 762 -34.93 -33.12 5.05
C ALA A 762 -35.97 -33.54 6.11
N ARG A 763 -35.50 -34.01 7.27
CA ARG A 763 -36.37 -34.28 8.43
C ARG A 763 -36.58 -32.99 9.21
N VAL A 764 -37.63 -32.26 8.83
CA VAL A 764 -37.94 -30.91 9.35
C VAL A 764 -38.96 -31.00 10.48
N SER A 765 -38.69 -30.39 11.62
CA SER A 765 -39.66 -30.26 12.71
C SER A 765 -40.76 -29.24 12.39
N GLY A 766 -41.85 -29.26 13.16
CA GLY A 766 -42.72 -28.08 13.26
C GLY A 766 -42.05 -26.92 14.01
N PHE A 767 -42.75 -25.79 14.11
CA PHE A 767 -42.35 -24.70 15.00
C PHE A 767 -42.26 -25.18 16.44
N SER A 768 -41.15 -24.87 17.12
CA SER A 768 -41.04 -25.08 18.57
C SER A 768 -41.97 -24.14 19.33
N PRO A 769 -42.29 -24.45 20.61
CA PRO A 769 -42.78 -23.44 21.55
C PRO A 769 -41.88 -22.20 21.57
N VAL A 770 -42.44 -21.06 21.97
CA VAL A 770 -41.66 -19.83 22.16
C VAL A 770 -40.58 -20.07 23.21
N PHE A 771 -39.39 -19.53 22.99
CA PHE A 771 -38.32 -19.49 23.97
C PHE A 771 -37.57 -18.16 23.88
N ASP A 772 -36.83 -17.85 24.93
CA ASP A 772 -35.97 -16.67 24.97
C ASP A 772 -34.61 -16.97 24.34
N CYS A 773 -34.34 -16.35 23.20
CA CYS A 773 -33.07 -16.49 22.47
C CYS A 773 -32.09 -15.35 22.74
N ASN A 774 -32.47 -14.37 23.59
CA ASN A 774 -31.63 -13.24 23.98
C ASN A 774 -31.77 -13.00 25.49
N ASN A 775 -31.51 -14.05 26.28
CA ASN A 775 -31.65 -14.04 27.73
C ASN A 775 -30.47 -13.34 28.41
N TYR A 776 -30.41 -12.02 28.29
CA TYR A 776 -29.35 -11.21 28.90
C TYR A 776 -29.57 -10.97 30.41
N GLU A 777 -30.79 -11.17 30.94
CA GLU A 777 -31.08 -11.19 32.39
C GLU A 777 -32.20 -12.18 32.76
N PRO A 778 -32.07 -12.98 33.82
CA PRO A 778 -33.08 -14.00 34.14
C PRO A 778 -34.39 -13.37 34.63
N ARG A 779 -35.45 -13.41 33.79
CA ARG A 779 -36.82 -12.98 34.13
C ARG A 779 -37.88 -13.98 33.66
N PRO A 780 -39.04 -14.07 34.34
CA PRO A 780 -40.15 -14.89 33.87
C PRO A 780 -40.66 -14.43 32.50
N TRP A 781 -40.94 -15.37 31.59
CA TRP A 781 -41.37 -15.07 30.21
C TRP A 781 -42.66 -14.23 30.13
N ALA A 782 -43.54 -14.35 31.13
CA ALA A 782 -44.76 -13.55 31.24
C ALA A 782 -44.45 -12.05 31.43
N GLU A 783 -43.40 -11.70 32.18
CA GLU A 783 -42.94 -10.32 32.38
C GLU A 783 -42.22 -9.76 31.15
N LEU A 784 -41.53 -10.64 30.41
CA LEU A 784 -40.86 -10.33 29.15
C LEU A 784 -41.84 -10.20 27.96
N GLY A 785 -43.10 -10.59 28.14
CA GLY A 785 -44.11 -10.58 27.10
C GLY A 785 -43.80 -11.48 25.89
N LEU A 786 -43.01 -12.56 26.09
CA LEU A 786 -42.61 -13.48 25.04
C LEU A 786 -43.79 -14.40 24.67
N THR A 787 -44.30 -14.27 23.45
CA THR A 787 -45.42 -15.09 22.97
C THR A 787 -45.22 -15.55 21.53
N ALA A 788 -45.69 -16.76 21.23
CA ALA A 788 -45.85 -17.27 19.87
C ALA A 788 -47.29 -17.71 19.66
N ARG A 789 -48.01 -17.04 18.76
CA ARG A 789 -49.38 -17.42 18.38
C ARG A 789 -49.39 -18.01 16.98
N MET A 790 -49.85 -19.25 16.87
CA MET A 790 -49.99 -19.94 15.57
C MET A 790 -51.42 -19.80 15.06
N THR A 791 -51.58 -19.48 13.78
CA THR A 791 -52.88 -19.37 13.09
C THR A 791 -52.79 -19.99 11.69
N GLY A 792 -53.90 -20.54 11.17
CA GLY A 792 -53.97 -21.15 9.84
C GLY A 792 -53.95 -22.70 9.84
N THR A 793 -53.98 -23.30 8.66
CA THR A 793 -53.95 -24.76 8.45
C THR A 793 -52.54 -25.34 8.63
N ALA A 794 -52.38 -26.67 8.62
CA ALA A 794 -51.06 -27.30 8.75
C ALA A 794 -50.08 -26.92 7.62
N GLN A 795 -50.57 -26.58 6.42
CA GLN A 795 -49.76 -26.23 5.24
C GLN A 795 -49.51 -24.71 5.09
N GLU A 796 -50.34 -23.86 5.71
CA GLU A 796 -50.21 -22.39 5.67
C GLU A 796 -50.04 -21.78 7.07
N ARG A 797 -49.39 -22.52 7.98
CA ARG A 797 -49.26 -22.13 9.38
C ARG A 797 -48.45 -20.84 9.49
N THR A 798 -49.09 -19.81 10.02
CA THR A 798 -48.49 -18.51 10.33
C THR A 798 -48.14 -18.47 11.81
N VAL A 799 -46.92 -18.09 12.17
CA VAL A 799 -46.48 -17.86 13.55
C VAL A 799 -46.26 -16.36 13.76
N ARG A 800 -46.98 -15.79 14.73
CA ARG A 800 -46.76 -14.43 15.23
C ARG A 800 -45.91 -14.52 16.49
N LEU A 801 -44.70 -13.98 16.42
CA LEU A 801 -43.81 -13.80 17.56
C LEU A 801 -43.98 -12.38 18.11
N SER A 802 -43.99 -12.25 19.43
CA SER A 802 -44.07 -10.97 20.11
C SER A 802 -43.21 -10.99 21.36
N ALA A 803 -42.45 -9.92 21.59
CA ALA A 803 -41.63 -9.71 22.79
C ALA A 803 -41.78 -8.26 23.27
N ALA A 804 -42.02 -8.07 24.57
CA ALA A 804 -42.01 -6.74 25.20
C ALA A 804 -40.61 -6.37 25.70
N ASP A 805 -39.77 -7.37 25.98
CA ASP A 805 -38.35 -7.25 26.27
C ASP A 805 -37.63 -8.56 25.82
N HIS A 806 -36.30 -8.57 25.71
CA HIS A 806 -35.51 -9.70 25.17
C HIS A 806 -35.89 -10.07 23.72
N ALA A 807 -35.87 -11.37 23.36
CA ALA A 807 -36.24 -11.86 22.05
C ALA A 807 -37.14 -13.09 22.13
N ALA A 808 -38.34 -12.99 21.55
CA ALA A 808 -39.24 -14.12 21.40
C ALA A 808 -38.81 -14.92 20.16
N CYS A 809 -38.39 -16.15 20.38
CA CYS A 809 -37.95 -17.04 19.31
C CYS A 809 -38.81 -18.29 19.16
N THR A 810 -38.92 -18.75 17.92
CA THR A 810 -39.30 -20.13 17.61
C THR A 810 -38.26 -20.70 16.65
N ARG A 811 -38.07 -22.02 16.66
CA ARG A 811 -37.14 -22.68 15.73
C ARG A 811 -37.80 -23.81 14.96
N VAL A 812 -37.30 -24.02 13.75
CA VAL A 812 -37.54 -25.19 12.92
C VAL A 812 -36.21 -25.93 12.82
N VAL A 813 -36.21 -27.22 13.18
CA VAL A 813 -35.00 -28.04 13.27
C VAL A 813 -34.97 -29.03 12.13
N VAL A 814 -33.87 -29.05 11.38
CA VAL A 814 -33.50 -30.14 10.49
C VAL A 814 -32.63 -31.12 11.28
N ARG A 815 -33.14 -32.33 11.49
CA ARG A 815 -32.41 -33.40 12.20
C ARG A 815 -31.52 -34.18 11.24
N ASP A 816 -30.47 -34.80 11.80
CA ASP A 816 -29.56 -35.69 11.08
C ASP A 816 -28.90 -35.03 9.84
N ALA A 817 -28.59 -33.74 9.93
CA ALA A 817 -27.94 -32.99 8.86
C ALA A 817 -26.47 -33.42 8.72
N ALA A 818 -26.08 -33.87 7.53
CA ALA A 818 -24.72 -34.33 7.26
C ALA A 818 -23.78 -33.14 6.92
N PRO A 819 -22.47 -33.20 7.26
CA PRO A 819 -21.49 -32.25 6.76
C PRO A 819 -21.50 -32.22 5.22
N GLY A 820 -21.37 -31.03 4.63
CA GLY A 820 -21.42 -30.81 3.18
C GLY A 820 -22.82 -30.82 2.57
N GLN A 821 -23.86 -31.23 3.30
CA GLN A 821 -25.23 -31.20 2.81
C GLN A 821 -25.71 -29.76 2.61
N ILE A 822 -26.32 -29.48 1.46
CA ILE A 822 -26.87 -28.16 1.14
C ILE A 822 -28.36 -28.14 1.50
N TYR A 823 -28.81 -27.07 2.15
CA TYR A 823 -30.21 -26.82 2.47
C TYR A 823 -30.64 -25.46 1.92
N ARG A 824 -31.79 -25.44 1.24
CA ARG A 824 -32.48 -24.23 0.81
C ARG A 824 -33.68 -23.98 1.72
N VAL A 825 -33.73 -22.80 2.31
CA VAL A 825 -34.79 -22.33 3.21
C VAL A 825 -35.58 -21.23 2.50
N ARG A 826 -36.88 -21.42 2.35
CA ARG A 826 -37.82 -20.42 1.83
C ARG A 826 -38.90 -20.12 2.86
N LEU A 827 -39.23 -18.86 3.07
CA LEU A 827 -40.37 -18.46 3.91
C LEU A 827 -40.89 -17.08 3.51
N GLN A 828 -42.01 -16.67 4.10
CA GLN A 828 -42.48 -15.30 4.04
C GLN A 828 -42.54 -14.69 5.44
N TYR A 829 -42.20 -13.41 5.56
CA TYR A 829 -42.26 -12.67 6.81
C TYR A 829 -42.90 -11.30 6.62
N ARG A 830 -43.38 -10.72 7.73
CA ARG A 830 -43.73 -9.30 7.81
C ARG A 830 -43.47 -8.77 9.21
N HIS A 831 -42.90 -7.58 9.26
CA HIS A 831 -42.63 -6.82 10.48
C HIS A 831 -43.86 -5.96 10.82
N LEU A 832 -44.38 -6.07 12.04
CA LEU A 832 -45.57 -5.34 12.47
C LEU A 832 -45.25 -4.20 13.44
N ALA A 833 -44.30 -4.40 14.36
CA ALA A 833 -43.89 -3.40 15.35
C ALA A 833 -42.49 -3.69 15.92
N GLY A 834 -41.87 -2.66 16.50
CA GLY A 834 -40.59 -2.76 17.21
C GLY A 834 -39.37 -2.88 16.29
N PRO A 835 -38.24 -3.40 16.80
CA PRO A 835 -37.01 -3.54 16.04
C PRO A 835 -37.07 -4.61 14.95
N ARG A 836 -35.98 -4.70 14.17
CA ARG A 836 -35.91 -5.55 12.99
C ARG A 836 -35.91 -7.04 13.35
N PRO A 837 -36.72 -7.87 12.68
CA PRO A 837 -36.64 -9.31 12.86
C PRO A 837 -35.33 -9.89 12.35
N GLN A 838 -34.95 -11.01 12.93
CA GLN A 838 -33.78 -11.78 12.51
C GLN A 838 -34.20 -13.21 12.16
N ILE A 839 -33.52 -13.78 11.16
CA ILE A 839 -33.55 -15.23 10.88
C ILE A 839 -32.13 -15.72 11.11
N CYS A 840 -32.00 -16.79 11.87
CA CYS A 840 -30.73 -17.39 12.21
C CYS A 840 -30.66 -18.80 11.63
N LEU A 841 -29.61 -19.10 10.87
CA LEU A 841 -29.28 -20.46 10.44
C LEU A 841 -28.16 -20.95 11.36
N TRP A 842 -28.52 -21.66 12.42
CA TRP A 842 -27.56 -22.15 13.43
C TRP A 842 -27.23 -23.62 13.18
N GLN A 843 -25.95 -23.95 13.12
CA GLN A 843 -25.47 -25.32 12.92
C GLN A 843 -24.85 -25.86 14.21
N THR A 844 -25.15 -27.12 14.55
CA THR A 844 -24.54 -27.78 15.71
C THR A 844 -23.05 -28.00 15.47
N GLY A 845 -22.20 -27.57 16.40
CA GLY A 845 -20.74 -27.73 16.29
C GLY A 845 -20.01 -26.67 15.45
N ALA A 846 -20.74 -25.74 14.81
CA ALA A 846 -20.16 -24.55 14.19
C ALA A 846 -20.13 -23.36 15.16
N ALA A 847 -19.26 -22.38 14.89
CA ALA A 847 -19.17 -21.17 15.70
C ALA A 847 -20.34 -20.21 15.40
N GLY A 848 -21.41 -20.34 16.18
CA GLY A 848 -22.47 -19.33 16.27
C GLY A 848 -23.57 -19.42 15.21
N CYS A 849 -24.35 -18.34 15.15
CA CYS A 849 -25.50 -18.21 14.25
C CYS A 849 -25.09 -17.51 12.95
N GLU A 850 -25.31 -18.14 11.79
CA GLU A 850 -25.29 -17.43 10.52
C GLU A 850 -26.61 -16.65 10.39
N LEU A 851 -26.63 -15.39 10.85
CA LEU A 851 -27.85 -14.59 10.67
C LEU A 851 -28.06 -14.36 9.17
N ALA A 852 -29.29 -14.52 8.70
CA ALA A 852 -29.70 -14.18 7.36
C ALA A 852 -29.38 -12.73 6.98
N ALA A 853 -29.32 -12.44 5.68
CA ALA A 853 -29.26 -11.06 5.19
C ALA A 853 -30.31 -10.18 5.89
N ARG A 854 -29.92 -8.96 6.24
CA ARG A 854 -30.72 -8.04 7.06
C ARG A 854 -32.12 -7.83 6.45
N LEU A 855 -33.14 -8.30 7.15
CA LEU A 855 -34.53 -8.34 6.66
C LEU A 855 -35.12 -6.94 6.47
N ALA A 856 -35.87 -6.72 5.40
CA ALA A 856 -36.54 -5.44 5.14
C ALA A 856 -37.65 -5.18 6.19
N LEU A 857 -37.77 -3.93 6.65
CA LEU A 857 -38.88 -3.53 7.52
C LEU A 857 -40.10 -3.26 6.65
N SER A 858 -41.05 -4.19 6.65
CA SER A 858 -42.28 -4.12 5.85
C SER A 858 -43.42 -4.81 6.57
N ASN A 859 -44.59 -4.15 6.61
CA ASN A 859 -45.84 -4.73 7.10
C ASN A 859 -46.55 -5.60 6.04
N ARG A 860 -46.02 -5.66 4.82
CA ARG A 860 -46.47 -6.56 3.75
C ARG A 860 -45.67 -7.85 3.80
N TRP A 861 -46.27 -8.95 3.33
CA TRP A 861 -45.58 -10.22 3.20
C TRP A 861 -44.40 -10.11 2.22
N THR A 862 -43.21 -10.39 2.72
CA THR A 862 -41.96 -10.39 1.97
C THR A 862 -41.38 -11.79 1.95
N SER A 863 -40.98 -12.27 0.77
CA SER A 863 -40.34 -13.57 0.63
C SER A 863 -38.87 -13.50 1.05
N TYR A 864 -38.41 -14.56 1.73
CA TYR A 864 -37.02 -14.80 2.06
C TYR A 864 -36.59 -16.14 1.43
N GLU A 865 -35.40 -16.16 0.85
CA GLU A 865 -34.70 -17.37 0.44
C GLU A 865 -33.28 -17.33 1.00
N GLY A 866 -32.87 -18.39 1.68
CA GLY A 866 -31.50 -18.62 2.15
C GLY A 866 -31.01 -19.98 1.70
N VAL A 867 -29.72 -20.09 1.41
CA VAL A 867 -29.05 -21.36 1.13
C VAL A 867 -27.89 -21.49 2.11
N VAL A 868 -27.79 -22.66 2.75
CA VAL A 868 -26.72 -22.98 3.69
C VAL A 868 -26.11 -24.32 3.33
N THR A 869 -24.79 -24.39 3.34
CA THR A 869 -24.03 -25.64 3.25
C THR A 869 -23.58 -26.00 4.66
N MET A 870 -23.84 -27.23 5.10
CA MET A 870 -23.45 -27.67 6.45
C MET A 870 -21.92 -27.78 6.55
N ASP A 871 -21.32 -27.09 7.52
CA ASP A 871 -19.89 -27.18 7.82
C ASP A 871 -19.59 -28.42 8.68
N ALA A 872 -20.49 -28.76 9.59
CA ALA A 872 -20.41 -29.90 10.50
C ALA A 872 -21.75 -30.65 10.56
N GLY A 873 -21.70 -31.92 10.98
CA GLY A 873 -22.89 -32.76 11.10
C GLY A 873 -23.67 -32.49 12.38
N GLY A 874 -24.97 -32.78 12.39
CA GLY A 874 -25.83 -32.65 13.57
C GLY A 874 -27.19 -32.06 13.23
N GLU A 875 -27.54 -30.94 13.85
CA GLU A 875 -28.78 -30.21 13.56
C GLU A 875 -28.51 -28.86 12.89
N LEU A 876 -29.37 -28.51 11.92
CA LEU A 876 -29.55 -27.15 11.44
C LEU A 876 -30.82 -26.58 12.08
N GLN A 877 -30.69 -25.50 12.85
CA GLN A 877 -31.79 -24.79 13.48
C GLN A 877 -32.05 -23.48 12.74
N ILE A 878 -33.25 -23.34 12.18
CA ILE A 878 -33.75 -22.12 11.57
C ILE A 878 -34.53 -21.38 12.65
N ILE A 879 -33.89 -20.42 13.30
CA ILE A 879 -34.47 -19.67 14.43
C ILE A 879 -35.04 -18.34 13.91
N LEU A 880 -36.31 -18.12 14.18
CA LEU A 880 -37.07 -16.93 13.77
C LEU A 880 -37.27 -16.04 15.00
N HIS A 881 -37.04 -14.73 14.86
CA HIS A 881 -36.95 -13.80 16.00
C HIS A 881 -37.97 -12.67 15.91
N ALA A 882 -38.64 -12.38 17.02
CA ALA A 882 -39.09 -11.03 17.35
C ALA A 882 -38.18 -10.49 18.47
N ASP A 883 -37.14 -9.77 18.08
CA ASP A 883 -36.09 -9.28 18.99
C ASP A 883 -36.31 -7.80 19.32
N VAL A 884 -36.38 -7.48 20.61
CA VAL A 884 -36.45 -6.11 21.13
C VAL A 884 -35.06 -5.47 21.11
N GLY A 885 -33.99 -6.26 21.09
CA GLY A 885 -32.60 -5.83 20.88
C GLY A 885 -31.98 -4.99 21.99
N LEU A 886 -32.74 -4.07 22.59
CA LEU A 886 -32.34 -3.12 23.62
C LEU A 886 -33.44 -3.06 24.69
N ARG A 887 -33.04 -3.05 25.96
CA ARG A 887 -33.97 -2.86 27.09
C ARG A 887 -34.80 -1.59 26.89
N LEU A 888 -36.09 -1.66 27.19
CA LEU A 888 -37.07 -0.56 27.05
C LEU A 888 -37.34 -0.09 25.62
N ALA A 889 -36.85 -0.79 24.58
CA ALA A 889 -37.25 -0.50 23.22
C ALA A 889 -38.72 -0.91 22.98
N PRO A 890 -39.37 -0.38 21.93
CA PRO A 890 -40.76 -0.73 21.63
C PRO A 890 -40.93 -2.24 21.40
N LYS A 891 -42.06 -2.76 21.86
CA LYS A 891 -42.47 -4.16 21.69
C LYS A 891 -42.24 -4.66 20.25
N ALA A 892 -41.47 -5.73 20.11
CA ALA A 892 -41.18 -6.38 18.83
C ALA A 892 -42.32 -7.33 18.45
N VAL A 893 -42.85 -7.21 17.22
CA VAL A 893 -43.87 -8.13 16.69
C VAL A 893 -43.56 -8.46 15.23
N THR A 894 -43.37 -9.75 14.94
CA THR A 894 -43.09 -10.24 13.59
C THR A 894 -43.90 -11.49 13.30
N GLU A 895 -44.38 -11.62 12.06
CA GLU A 895 -45.03 -12.83 11.59
C GLU A 895 -44.21 -13.55 10.52
N TYR A 896 -44.27 -14.88 10.55
CA TYR A 896 -43.64 -15.77 9.57
C TYR A 896 -44.64 -16.82 9.09
N ARG A 897 -44.57 -17.21 7.82
CA ARG A 897 -45.40 -18.29 7.25
C ARG A 897 -44.68 -19.01 6.12
N ALA A 898 -45.28 -20.13 5.68
CA ALA A 898 -44.84 -20.90 4.51
C ALA A 898 -43.35 -21.29 4.58
N VAL A 899 -42.86 -21.72 5.76
CA VAL A 899 -41.48 -22.19 5.93
C VAL A 899 -41.30 -23.52 5.21
N GLN A 900 -40.43 -23.53 4.22
CA GLN A 900 -40.05 -24.69 3.42
C GLN A 900 -38.54 -24.89 3.55
N VAL A 901 -38.13 -26.10 3.89
CA VAL A 901 -36.71 -26.49 3.95
C VAL A 901 -36.51 -27.67 3.02
N GLN A 902 -35.66 -27.49 2.03
CA GLN A 902 -35.38 -28.50 1.02
C GLN A 902 -33.90 -28.85 1.06
N ALA A 903 -33.59 -30.13 1.31
CA ALA A 903 -32.26 -30.67 1.11
C ALA A 903 -31.94 -30.70 -0.39
N LEU A 904 -30.77 -30.20 -0.78
CA LEU A 904 -30.26 -30.20 -2.15
C LEU A 904 -29.01 -31.08 -2.23
N GLU A 905 -28.93 -31.96 -3.21
CA GLU A 905 -27.74 -32.76 -3.48
C GLU A 905 -27.09 -32.31 -4.79
N GLU A 906 -25.75 -32.40 -4.85
CA GLU A 906 -25.02 -32.27 -6.10
C GLU A 906 -25.37 -33.43 -7.02
N VAL A 907 -25.90 -33.12 -8.20
CA VAL A 907 -26.19 -34.09 -9.27
C VAL A 907 -25.20 -33.98 -10.43
N GLY A 908 -24.28 -33.04 -10.35
CA GLY A 908 -23.16 -32.91 -11.27
C GLY A 908 -22.40 -31.60 -11.06
N SER A 909 -21.11 -31.62 -11.34
CA SER A 909 -20.25 -30.43 -11.36
C SER A 909 -19.48 -30.37 -12.68
N ARG A 910 -19.26 -29.14 -13.14
CA ARG A 910 -18.53 -28.83 -14.37
C ARG A 910 -17.69 -27.58 -14.16
N GLU A 911 -16.48 -27.59 -14.69
CA GLU A 911 -15.76 -26.35 -14.94
C GLU A 911 -16.29 -25.75 -16.24
N VAL A 912 -16.77 -24.51 -16.19
CA VAL A 912 -17.31 -23.78 -17.33
C VAL A 912 -16.53 -22.52 -17.64
N TRP A 913 -16.65 -22.08 -18.88
CA TRP A 913 -15.97 -20.92 -19.42
C TRP A 913 -16.97 -20.05 -20.16
N PRO A 914 -16.85 -18.72 -20.10
CA PRO A 914 -17.68 -17.86 -20.93
C PRO A 914 -17.34 -18.13 -22.40
N PRO A 915 -18.34 -18.25 -23.28
CA PRO A 915 -18.09 -18.39 -24.70
C PRO A 915 -17.34 -17.17 -25.24
N VAL A 916 -16.37 -17.42 -26.11
CA VAL A 916 -15.58 -16.37 -26.77
C VAL A 916 -16.53 -15.47 -27.57
N VAL A 917 -16.41 -14.15 -27.37
CA VAL A 917 -17.08 -13.18 -28.25
C VAL A 917 -16.20 -13.01 -29.49
N PRO A 918 -16.67 -13.43 -30.68
CA PRO A 918 -15.86 -13.29 -31.89
C PRO A 918 -15.67 -11.81 -32.23
N GLU A 919 -14.46 -11.46 -32.69
CA GLU A 919 -14.22 -10.17 -33.35
C GLU A 919 -14.98 -10.17 -34.69
N THR A 920 -15.76 -9.13 -34.96
CA THR A 920 -16.56 -9.01 -36.19
C THR A 920 -16.09 -7.82 -37.03
N SER A 921 -16.37 -7.85 -38.33
CA SER A 921 -16.15 -6.69 -39.20
C SER A 921 -17.44 -5.92 -39.42
N VAL A 922 -17.39 -4.61 -39.35
CA VAL A 922 -18.51 -3.71 -39.65
C VAL A 922 -18.05 -2.64 -40.63
N ASP A 923 -18.77 -2.46 -41.73
CA ASP A 923 -18.53 -1.37 -42.68
C ASP A 923 -19.33 -0.14 -42.26
N LEU A 924 -18.63 0.98 -42.06
CA LEU A 924 -19.22 2.25 -41.64
C LEU A 924 -19.01 3.31 -42.71
N THR A 925 -20.03 4.13 -42.96
CA THR A 925 -19.90 5.33 -43.78
C THR A 925 -19.14 6.42 -43.01
N ALA A 926 -18.69 7.45 -43.70
CA ALA A 926 -18.15 8.62 -43.00
C ALA A 926 -19.30 9.37 -42.34
N GLY A 927 -19.18 9.68 -41.05
CA GLY A 927 -20.17 10.50 -40.35
C GLY A 927 -20.55 9.95 -38.98
N ARG A 928 -21.78 10.26 -38.58
CA ARG A 928 -22.31 10.04 -37.24
C ARG A 928 -22.99 8.67 -37.14
N HIS A 929 -22.58 7.87 -36.17
CA HIS A 929 -23.13 6.55 -35.89
C HIS A 929 -23.56 6.44 -34.42
N VAL A 930 -24.63 5.69 -34.15
CA VAL A 930 -25.11 5.43 -32.79
C VAL A 930 -24.69 4.03 -32.37
N LEU A 931 -23.90 3.96 -31.30
CA LEU A 931 -23.56 2.71 -30.62
C LEU A 931 -24.50 2.52 -29.45
N ARG A 932 -25.01 1.29 -29.27
CA ARG A 932 -25.92 0.96 -28.17
C ARG A 932 -25.67 -0.46 -27.68
N VAL A 933 -25.83 -0.68 -26.38
CA VAL A 933 -25.80 -2.02 -25.78
C VAL A 933 -27.16 -2.31 -25.16
N GLU A 934 -27.90 -3.21 -25.77
CA GLU A 934 -29.26 -3.56 -25.38
C GLU A 934 -29.29 -4.78 -24.46
N GLY A 935 -30.33 -4.92 -23.62
CA GLY A 935 -30.57 -6.11 -22.79
C GLY A 935 -29.78 -6.21 -21.47
N GLY A 936 -28.84 -5.30 -21.22
CA GLY A 936 -28.08 -5.24 -19.97
C GLY A 936 -28.89 -4.74 -18.76
N PRO A 937 -28.44 -5.01 -17.52
CA PRO A 937 -29.09 -4.50 -16.31
C PRO A 937 -28.94 -2.98 -16.18
N ALA A 938 -29.87 -2.35 -15.46
CA ALA A 938 -29.92 -0.91 -15.22
C ALA A 938 -30.58 -0.59 -13.87
N GLY A 939 -30.42 0.65 -13.40
CA GLY A 939 -31.02 1.14 -12.16
C GLY A 939 -30.19 0.82 -10.92
N SER A 940 -30.38 1.61 -9.86
CA SER A 940 -29.69 1.38 -8.58
C SER A 940 -30.25 0.12 -7.91
N VAL A 941 -29.36 -0.76 -7.42
CA VAL A 941 -29.73 -1.92 -6.58
C VAL A 941 -29.84 -1.59 -5.10
N LEU A 942 -29.61 -0.32 -4.73
CA LEU A 942 -29.80 0.16 -3.37
C LEU A 942 -31.29 0.17 -3.01
N ALA A 943 -31.63 -0.46 -1.89
CA ALA A 943 -32.91 -0.23 -1.24
C ALA A 943 -33.02 1.23 -0.74
N PRO A 944 -34.22 1.72 -0.40
CA PRO A 944 -34.35 2.97 0.32
C PRO A 944 -33.46 3.01 1.57
N PHE A 945 -32.83 4.16 1.83
CA PHE A 945 -32.04 4.34 3.05
C PHE A 945 -32.92 4.22 4.29
N GLU A 946 -32.42 3.50 5.28
CA GLU A 946 -33.10 3.29 6.55
C GLU A 946 -33.04 4.52 7.45
N SER A 947 -33.84 4.52 8.52
CA SER A 947 -33.82 5.56 9.54
C SER A 947 -32.46 5.68 10.23
N LEU A 948 -32.24 6.81 10.90
CA LEU A 948 -31.05 7.07 11.72
C LEU A 948 -30.70 5.90 12.64
N GLU A 949 -29.43 5.51 12.63
CA GLU A 949 -28.80 4.58 13.55
C GLU A 949 -27.64 5.27 14.29
N ASP A 950 -27.35 4.81 15.50
CA ASP A 950 -26.14 5.15 16.26
C ASP A 950 -25.07 4.08 16.02
N CYS A 951 -24.20 4.31 15.04
CA CYS A 951 -23.17 3.37 14.63
C CYS A 951 -21.93 3.37 15.53
N TYR A 952 -21.87 4.20 16.57
CA TYR A 952 -20.74 4.23 17.51
C TYR A 952 -21.16 4.69 18.90
N ARG A 953 -22.16 4.01 19.47
CA ARG A 953 -22.56 4.20 20.86
C ARG A 953 -21.50 3.64 21.79
N TYR A 954 -21.02 4.46 22.72
CA TYR A 954 -20.05 4.02 23.73
C TYR A 954 -20.50 4.32 25.17
N ASP A 955 -21.66 4.95 25.34
CA ASP A 955 -22.28 5.24 26.64
C ASP A 955 -23.83 5.17 26.54
N ASP A 956 -24.50 5.49 27.65
CA ASP A 956 -25.96 5.37 27.77
C ASP A 956 -26.74 6.54 27.16
N GLN A 957 -26.10 7.54 26.54
CA GLN A 957 -26.81 8.66 25.91
C GLN A 957 -27.81 8.17 24.86
N SER A 958 -28.99 8.81 24.82
CA SER A 958 -29.93 8.66 23.72
C SER A 958 -29.38 9.29 22.43
N ALA A 959 -29.94 8.94 21.27
CA ALA A 959 -29.56 9.55 20.00
C ALA A 959 -29.69 11.09 20.03
N GLU A 960 -30.74 11.61 20.69
CA GLU A 960 -30.96 13.05 20.88
C GLU A 960 -29.90 13.68 21.80
N GLN A 961 -29.58 13.03 22.93
CA GLN A 961 -28.52 13.49 23.84
C GLN A 961 -27.14 13.49 23.17
N ALA A 962 -26.90 12.51 22.29
CA ALA A 962 -25.67 12.43 21.50
C ALA A 962 -25.66 13.38 20.27
N GLY A 963 -26.75 14.14 20.07
CA GLY A 963 -26.91 15.11 19.00
C GLY A 963 -26.97 14.49 17.60
N LEU A 964 -27.45 13.24 17.51
CA LEU A 964 -27.58 12.50 16.25
C LEU A 964 -28.86 12.90 15.54
N ALA A 965 -28.75 13.24 14.25
CA ALA A 965 -29.91 13.47 13.39
C ALA A 965 -29.64 12.98 11.96
N ALA A 966 -30.69 12.54 11.28
CA ALA A 966 -30.69 12.27 9.85
C ALA A 966 -31.93 12.87 9.21
N ASP A 967 -31.74 13.78 8.26
CA ASP A 967 -32.81 14.40 7.48
C ASP A 967 -32.70 13.97 6.02
N ALA A 968 -33.83 13.78 5.33
CA ALA A 968 -33.89 13.50 3.90
C ALA A 968 -34.82 14.49 3.20
N GLN A 969 -34.34 15.15 2.16
CA GLN A 969 -35.11 16.10 1.36
C GLN A 969 -35.02 15.73 -0.12
N VAL A 970 -36.17 15.56 -0.77
CA VAL A 970 -36.24 15.31 -2.21
C VAL A 970 -36.26 16.65 -2.94
N GLY A 971 -35.25 16.88 -3.78
CA GLY A 971 -35.14 18.08 -4.60
C GLY A 971 -36.15 18.10 -5.76
N VAL A 972 -36.23 19.25 -6.44
CA VAL A 972 -37.04 19.44 -7.65
C VAL A 972 -36.59 18.57 -8.82
N ASP A 973 -35.35 18.09 -8.78
CA ASP A 973 -34.75 17.14 -9.71
C ASP A 973 -35.09 15.67 -9.38
N GLY A 974 -35.84 15.42 -8.30
CA GLY A 974 -36.18 14.09 -7.81
C GLY A 974 -35.05 13.43 -7.02
N GLU A 975 -33.91 14.10 -6.82
CA GLU A 975 -32.77 13.57 -6.07
C GLU A 975 -32.97 13.75 -4.56
N THR A 976 -32.69 12.71 -3.79
CA THR A 976 -32.74 12.81 -2.32
C THR A 976 -31.40 13.30 -1.78
N THR A 977 -31.43 14.39 -1.02
CA THR A 977 -30.31 14.86 -0.21
C THR A 977 -30.47 14.36 1.22
N TYR A 978 -29.47 13.63 1.71
CA TYR A 978 -29.38 13.13 3.08
C TYR A 978 -28.43 14.02 3.88
N THR A 979 -28.91 14.55 5.01
CA THR A 979 -28.12 15.37 5.95
C THR A 979 -27.90 14.58 7.23
N LEU A 980 -26.65 14.39 7.65
CA LEU A 980 -26.31 13.67 8.88
C LEU A 980 -25.59 14.59 9.86
N LYS A 981 -26.04 14.57 11.12
CA LYS A 981 -25.52 15.42 12.20
C LYS A 981 -25.11 14.59 13.39
N ALA A 982 -24.02 14.97 14.06
CA ALA A 982 -23.54 14.29 15.27
C ALA A 982 -22.77 15.21 16.22
N VAL A 983 -22.88 15.00 17.54
CA VAL A 983 -22.07 15.69 18.55
C VAL A 983 -21.07 14.72 19.20
N SER A 984 -21.56 13.70 19.92
CA SER A 984 -20.72 12.80 20.74
C SER A 984 -20.56 11.39 20.14
N HIS A 985 -21.61 10.83 19.53
CA HIS A 985 -21.62 9.50 18.88
C HIS A 985 -21.53 9.59 17.35
N LEU A 986 -21.83 8.52 16.60
CA LEU A 986 -21.72 8.51 15.14
C LEU A 986 -23.07 8.22 14.49
N ALA A 987 -23.65 9.25 13.87
CA ALA A 987 -24.89 9.12 13.10
C ALA A 987 -24.60 8.31 11.84
N CYS A 988 -25.49 7.38 11.50
CA CYS A 988 -25.40 6.66 10.25
C CYS A 988 -26.78 6.32 9.69
N ILE A 989 -26.83 6.19 8.37
CA ILE A 989 -27.95 5.58 7.66
C ILE A 989 -27.37 4.54 6.71
N GLY A 990 -28.07 3.43 6.56
CA GLY A 990 -27.63 2.34 5.71
C GLY A 990 -28.66 1.97 4.67
N SER A 991 -28.18 1.53 3.50
CA SER A 991 -29.00 0.97 2.42
C SER A 991 -28.42 -0.38 2.02
N THR A 992 -29.27 -1.42 2.05
CA THR A 992 -28.90 -2.76 1.57
C THR A 992 -28.87 -2.77 0.05
N ALA A 993 -27.84 -3.38 -0.51
CA ALA A 993 -27.76 -3.70 -1.93
C ALA A 993 -28.07 -5.19 -2.11
N GLY A 994 -29.31 -5.49 -2.49
CA GLY A 994 -29.73 -6.86 -2.79
C GLY A 994 -29.02 -7.38 -4.03
N ASP A 995 -28.54 -8.62 -3.98
CA ASP A 995 -27.99 -9.35 -5.14
C ASP A 995 -26.82 -8.65 -5.87
N VAL A 996 -25.85 -8.12 -5.12
CA VAL A 996 -24.59 -7.55 -5.66
C VAL A 996 -23.74 -8.58 -6.42
N GLY A 997 -24.11 -9.86 -6.45
CA GLY A 997 -23.47 -10.83 -7.34
C GLY A 997 -24.16 -11.02 -8.69
N ALA A 998 -25.30 -10.35 -8.96
CA ALA A 998 -26.02 -10.48 -10.23
C ALA A 998 -25.19 -9.93 -11.40
N ALA A 999 -24.50 -8.82 -11.19
CA ALA A 999 -23.57 -8.28 -12.16
C ALA A 999 -22.13 -8.56 -11.74
N SER A 1000 -21.23 -8.49 -12.71
CA SER A 1000 -19.79 -8.63 -12.48
C SER A 1000 -19.10 -7.33 -12.09
N LEU A 1001 -19.78 -6.20 -12.25
CA LEU A 1001 -19.26 -4.87 -11.99
C LEU A 1001 -20.42 -3.94 -11.67
N TYR A 1002 -20.24 -3.11 -10.66
CA TYR A 1002 -21.17 -2.08 -10.24
C TYR A 1002 -20.47 -0.72 -10.24
N GLU A 1003 -21.20 0.34 -10.51
CA GLU A 1003 -20.77 1.72 -10.28
C GLU A 1003 -21.41 2.25 -9.01
N LEU A 1004 -20.59 2.65 -8.04
CA LEU A 1004 -21.02 3.47 -6.91
C LEU A 1004 -20.83 4.93 -7.27
N SER A 1005 -21.91 5.70 -7.27
CA SER A 1005 -21.88 7.14 -7.54
C SER A 1005 -22.59 7.93 -6.45
N MET A 1006 -22.05 9.09 -6.08
CA MET A 1006 -22.70 10.06 -5.21
C MET A 1006 -22.06 11.45 -5.35
N GLN A 1007 -22.70 12.47 -4.77
CA GLN A 1007 -22.05 13.72 -4.41
C GLN A 1007 -22.12 13.91 -2.89
N ALA A 1008 -21.07 14.48 -2.30
CA ALA A 1008 -21.06 14.78 -0.87
C ALA A 1008 -20.36 16.10 -0.56
N ARG A 1009 -20.71 16.73 0.57
CA ARG A 1009 -20.07 17.95 1.07
C ARG A 1009 -19.94 17.96 2.58
N SER A 1010 -18.85 18.59 3.06
CA SER A 1010 -18.71 18.99 4.47
C SER A 1010 -19.48 20.29 4.67
N VAL A 1011 -20.49 20.28 5.54
CA VAL A 1011 -21.24 21.51 5.92
C VAL A 1011 -20.59 22.13 7.15
N ALA A 1012 -20.33 21.33 8.19
CA ALA A 1012 -19.70 21.80 9.41
C ALA A 1012 -18.74 20.75 10.03
N LEU A 1013 -17.56 21.23 10.45
CA LEU A 1013 -16.54 20.55 11.27
C LEU A 1013 -15.87 19.28 10.72
N ARG A 1014 -16.53 18.48 9.88
CA ARG A 1014 -16.09 17.13 9.49
C ARG A 1014 -16.34 16.82 8.01
N ASN A 1015 -15.40 16.09 7.40
CA ASN A 1015 -15.56 15.57 6.04
C ASN A 1015 -16.54 14.38 6.00
N PRO A 1016 -17.32 14.23 4.91
CA PRO A 1016 -18.12 13.04 4.65
C PRO A 1016 -17.31 11.75 4.75
N LYS A 1017 -17.94 10.70 5.29
CA LYS A 1017 -17.41 9.33 5.29
C LYS A 1017 -18.52 8.35 4.90
N PHE A 1018 -18.17 7.31 4.17
CA PHE A 1018 -19.10 6.24 3.82
C PHE A 1018 -18.34 4.91 3.75
N CYS A 1019 -19.08 3.81 3.76
CA CYS A 1019 -18.53 2.46 3.72
C CYS A 1019 -19.46 1.55 2.92
N LEU A 1020 -18.90 0.84 1.94
CA LEU A 1020 -19.54 -0.35 1.40
C LEU A 1020 -19.14 -1.53 2.29
N TYR A 1021 -20.01 -1.86 3.24
CA TYR A 1021 -19.84 -2.95 4.18
C TYR A 1021 -20.18 -4.27 3.50
N LEU A 1022 -19.26 -5.22 3.62
CA LEU A 1022 -19.38 -6.56 3.07
C LEU A 1022 -19.51 -7.53 4.25
N ARG A 1023 -20.70 -8.09 4.39
CA ARG A 1023 -21.02 -9.09 5.41
C ARG A 1023 -20.58 -10.46 4.93
N GLY A 1024 -20.00 -11.26 5.81
CA GLY A 1024 -19.26 -12.49 5.44
C GLY A 1024 -17.77 -12.26 5.72
N PRO A 1025 -17.09 -11.37 4.97
CA PRO A 1025 -15.76 -10.90 5.34
C PRO A 1025 -15.75 -9.97 6.57
N ASP A 1026 -16.91 -9.43 6.95
CA ASP A 1026 -17.13 -8.54 8.10
C ASP A 1026 -16.22 -7.31 8.10
N LEU A 1027 -16.27 -6.55 7.00
CA LEU A 1027 -15.40 -5.39 6.81
C LEU A 1027 -16.01 -4.30 5.93
N CYS A 1028 -15.49 -3.08 6.10
CA CYS A 1028 -15.68 -1.99 5.16
C CYS A 1028 -14.70 -2.12 3.99
N ARG A 1029 -15.20 -2.26 2.76
CA ARG A 1029 -14.36 -2.35 1.57
C ARG A 1029 -13.48 -1.10 1.45
N LYS A 1030 -12.19 -1.30 1.14
CA LYS A 1030 -11.27 -0.19 0.81
C LYS A 1030 -11.74 0.42 -0.53
N LEU A 1031 -12.24 1.65 -0.47
CA LEU A 1031 -12.64 2.43 -1.64
C LEU A 1031 -11.63 3.58 -1.88
N PRO A 1032 -11.48 4.07 -3.13
CA PRO A 1032 -10.67 5.26 -3.39
C PRO A 1032 -11.08 6.45 -2.52
N SER A 1033 -10.11 7.16 -1.93
CA SER A 1033 -10.36 8.29 -1.03
C SER A 1033 -10.47 9.62 -1.77
N VAL A 1034 -11.34 10.51 -1.30
CA VAL A 1034 -11.36 11.91 -1.73
C VAL A 1034 -10.33 12.70 -0.93
N ALA A 1035 -9.46 13.44 -1.62
CA ALA A 1035 -8.40 14.21 -0.96
C ALA A 1035 -8.96 15.39 -0.15
N VAL A 1036 -9.87 16.18 -0.74
CA VAL A 1036 -10.53 17.31 -0.06
C VAL A 1036 -11.95 17.46 -0.59
N TYR A 1037 -12.92 17.60 0.31
CA TYR A 1037 -14.28 18.00 -0.04
C TYR A 1037 -14.38 19.52 -0.14
N ARG A 1038 -14.68 20.04 -1.34
CA ARG A 1038 -14.87 21.49 -1.58
C ARG A 1038 -16.26 21.72 -2.16
N GLY A 1039 -17.20 22.10 -1.30
CA GLY A 1039 -18.62 22.12 -1.68
C GLY A 1039 -19.09 20.73 -2.11
N TRP A 1040 -20.08 20.67 -3.01
CA TRP A 1040 -20.56 19.41 -3.59
C TRP A 1040 -19.48 18.76 -4.44
N THR A 1041 -18.91 17.67 -3.94
CA THR A 1041 -17.84 16.93 -4.59
C THR A 1041 -18.40 15.61 -5.14
N ARG A 1042 -18.24 15.38 -6.45
CA ARG A 1042 -18.64 14.12 -7.12
C ARG A 1042 -17.74 12.97 -6.70
N TYR A 1043 -18.28 11.77 -6.62
CA TYR A 1043 -17.56 10.56 -6.30
C TYR A 1043 -18.11 9.41 -7.12
N GLU A 1044 -17.26 8.76 -7.92
CA GLU A 1044 -17.62 7.58 -8.70
C GLU A 1044 -16.50 6.55 -8.67
N THR A 1045 -16.87 5.29 -8.53
CA THR A 1045 -15.92 4.18 -8.59
C THR A 1045 -16.59 2.88 -9.01
N LEU A 1046 -15.83 2.02 -9.68
CA LEU A 1046 -16.27 0.69 -10.07
C LEU A 1046 -15.97 -0.32 -8.96
N ILE A 1047 -16.93 -1.21 -8.69
CA ILE A 1047 -16.94 -2.17 -7.60
C ILE A 1047 -17.22 -3.56 -8.17
N PRO A 1048 -16.24 -4.48 -8.19
CA PRO A 1048 -16.52 -5.87 -8.52
C PRO A 1048 -17.19 -6.59 -7.33
N PRO A 1049 -18.03 -7.61 -7.55
CA PRO A 1049 -18.61 -8.41 -6.49
C PRO A 1049 -17.51 -9.11 -5.68
N ASP A 1050 -17.76 -9.34 -4.40
CA ASP A 1050 -16.89 -10.13 -3.55
C ASP A 1050 -17.56 -11.51 -3.33
N PRO A 1051 -16.87 -12.62 -3.67
CA PRO A 1051 -17.47 -13.95 -3.66
C PRO A 1051 -17.75 -14.50 -2.26
N ASN A 1052 -17.15 -13.92 -1.22
CA ASN A 1052 -17.38 -14.28 0.18
C ASN A 1052 -18.48 -13.43 0.82
N THR A 1053 -18.99 -12.43 0.10
CA THR A 1053 -20.01 -11.52 0.61
C THR A 1053 -21.39 -12.16 0.55
N VAL A 1054 -22.01 -12.25 1.71
CA VAL A 1054 -23.38 -12.74 1.90
C VAL A 1054 -24.39 -11.59 1.81
N GLU A 1055 -23.99 -10.39 2.25
CA GLU A 1055 -24.81 -9.18 2.18
C GLU A 1055 -23.91 -7.96 1.96
N THR A 1056 -24.34 -7.08 1.06
CA THR A 1056 -23.67 -5.81 0.80
C THR A 1056 -24.53 -4.67 1.30
N ARG A 1057 -23.95 -3.73 2.04
CA ARG A 1057 -24.65 -2.56 2.56
C ARG A 1057 -23.81 -1.30 2.41
N LEU A 1058 -24.41 -0.23 1.89
CA LEU A 1058 -23.79 1.08 1.84
C LEU A 1058 -24.21 1.88 3.07
N TYR A 1059 -23.23 2.28 3.88
CA TYR A 1059 -23.41 3.19 5.01
C TYR A 1059 -22.92 4.59 4.66
N LEU A 1060 -23.72 5.60 5.03
CA LEU A 1060 -23.34 7.00 5.05
C LEU A 1060 -23.22 7.44 6.51
N TYR A 1061 -22.21 8.27 6.83
CA TYR A 1061 -21.86 8.61 8.21
C TYR A 1061 -21.80 10.11 8.49
N GLY A 1062 -22.48 10.55 9.54
CA GLY A 1062 -22.24 11.82 10.23
C GLY A 1062 -21.23 11.62 11.36
N LEU A 1063 -19.99 12.03 11.14
CA LEU A 1063 -18.91 11.85 12.12
C LEU A 1063 -19.03 12.83 13.27
N ARG A 1064 -18.90 12.41 14.53
CA ARG A 1064 -18.81 13.34 15.69
C ARG A 1064 -17.77 14.43 15.55
N ASP A 1065 -18.00 15.52 16.28
CA ASP A 1065 -16.94 16.43 16.69
C ASP A 1065 -15.92 15.69 17.57
N LEU A 1066 -14.63 15.95 17.34
CA LEU A 1066 -13.56 15.33 18.12
C LEU A 1066 -13.54 15.79 19.57
N ALA A 1067 -14.04 17.02 19.83
CA ALA A 1067 -14.18 17.52 21.19
C ALA A 1067 -15.49 17.11 21.85
N GLY A 1068 -16.45 16.56 21.09
CA GLY A 1068 -17.80 16.23 21.54
C GLY A 1068 -18.61 17.44 22.01
N LYS A 1069 -18.32 18.64 21.48
CA LYS A 1069 -18.91 19.91 21.96
C LYS A 1069 -19.80 20.59 20.94
N GLN A 1070 -19.51 20.39 19.65
CA GLN A 1070 -20.22 21.07 18.57
C GLN A 1070 -20.86 20.03 17.65
N GLN A 1071 -21.98 20.41 17.03
CA GLN A 1071 -22.64 19.55 16.04
C GLN A 1071 -21.87 19.62 14.73
N SER A 1072 -21.40 18.46 14.27
CA SER A 1072 -20.90 18.30 12.91
C SER A 1072 -22.06 18.09 11.95
N GLU A 1073 -21.86 18.43 10.67
CA GLU A 1073 -22.88 18.28 9.65
C GLU A 1073 -22.24 17.94 8.30
N VAL A 1074 -22.79 16.91 7.65
CA VAL A 1074 -22.39 16.45 6.31
C VAL A 1074 -23.63 16.14 5.49
N GLU A 1075 -23.49 16.27 4.18
CA GLU A 1075 -24.59 15.97 3.25
C GLU A 1075 -24.16 15.07 2.10
N TYR A 1076 -25.10 14.26 1.62
CA TYR A 1076 -24.96 13.33 0.50
C TYR A 1076 -26.16 13.47 -0.45
N ARG A 1077 -25.95 13.40 -1.76
CA ARG A 1077 -27.04 13.35 -2.75
C ARG A 1077 -26.67 12.47 -3.95
N GLY A 1078 -27.66 12.00 -4.70
CA GLY A 1078 -27.43 11.18 -5.90
C GLY A 1078 -26.79 9.83 -5.62
N VAL A 1079 -27.02 9.26 -4.44
CA VAL A 1079 -26.37 8.03 -3.98
C VAL A 1079 -26.96 6.81 -4.68
N ARG A 1080 -26.16 6.15 -5.52
CA ARG A 1080 -26.57 5.00 -6.33
C ARG A 1080 -25.50 3.92 -6.35
N LEU A 1081 -25.94 2.66 -6.43
CA LEU A 1081 -25.09 1.52 -6.78
C LEU A 1081 -25.71 0.83 -7.99
N ARG A 1082 -25.20 1.08 -9.19
CA ARG A 1082 -25.78 0.60 -10.45
C ARG A 1082 -24.99 -0.57 -11.00
N PRO A 1083 -25.61 -1.68 -11.44
CA PRO A 1083 -24.90 -2.69 -12.20
C PRO A 1083 -24.49 -2.10 -13.56
N VAL A 1084 -23.31 -2.45 -14.04
CA VAL A 1084 -22.85 -2.04 -15.36
C VAL A 1084 -23.56 -2.89 -16.42
N ALA A 1085 -24.16 -2.25 -17.42
CA ALA A 1085 -24.99 -2.93 -18.42
C ALA A 1085 -24.23 -4.00 -19.21
N SER A 1086 -22.92 -3.81 -19.44
CA SER A 1086 -22.03 -4.83 -19.98
C SER A 1086 -20.67 -4.81 -19.30
N SER A 1087 -20.17 -6.00 -18.98
CA SER A 1087 -18.85 -6.20 -18.38
C SER A 1087 -17.70 -5.96 -19.36
N SER A 1088 -17.99 -5.63 -20.62
CA SER A 1088 -17.01 -5.35 -21.67
C SER A 1088 -17.01 -3.89 -22.10
N SER A 1089 -15.89 -3.39 -22.61
CA SER A 1089 -15.86 -2.19 -23.45
C SER A 1089 -16.07 -2.58 -24.91
N VAL A 1090 -16.72 -1.70 -25.68
CA VAL A 1090 -16.89 -1.83 -27.13
C VAL A 1090 -15.74 -1.10 -27.80
N VAL A 1091 -14.98 -1.81 -28.63
CA VAL A 1091 -13.82 -1.27 -29.34
C VAL A 1091 -14.04 -1.43 -30.84
N LEU A 1092 -13.93 -0.34 -31.59
CA LEU A 1092 -13.87 -0.37 -33.05
C LEU A 1092 -12.50 0.12 -33.49
N VAL A 1093 -11.84 -0.63 -34.36
CA VAL A 1093 -10.56 -0.24 -34.96
C VAL A 1093 -10.64 -0.38 -36.47
N ARG A 1094 -10.42 0.71 -37.20
CA ARG A 1094 -10.45 0.73 -38.66
C ARG A 1094 -9.36 -0.18 -39.21
N GLN A 1095 -9.72 -1.08 -40.12
CA GLN A 1095 -8.78 -1.96 -40.80
C GLN A 1095 -7.94 -1.16 -41.79
N ALA A 1096 -6.70 -1.59 -42.01
CA ALA A 1096 -5.88 -0.99 -43.05
C ALA A 1096 -6.44 -1.41 -44.42
N PRO A 1097 -6.37 -0.53 -45.45
CA PRO A 1097 -6.58 -0.97 -46.82
C PRO A 1097 -5.62 -2.12 -47.14
N ALA A 1098 -6.04 -3.10 -47.95
CA ALA A 1098 -5.14 -4.14 -48.41
C ALA A 1098 -4.00 -3.49 -49.22
N ALA A 1099 -2.82 -3.38 -48.60
CA ALA A 1099 -1.65 -2.82 -49.25
C ALA A 1099 -1.01 -3.86 -50.18
N PRO A 1100 -0.34 -3.45 -51.28
CA PRO A 1100 0.45 -4.36 -52.09
C PRO A 1100 1.53 -5.06 -51.23
N ALA A 1101 2.02 -6.22 -51.67
CA ALA A 1101 2.98 -7.07 -50.97
C ALA A 1101 4.37 -6.42 -50.86
N VAL A 1102 4.49 -5.35 -50.08
CA VAL A 1102 5.76 -4.73 -49.72
C VAL A 1102 6.37 -5.52 -48.55
N PRO A 1103 7.67 -5.82 -48.57
CA PRO A 1103 8.34 -6.50 -47.46
C PRO A 1103 8.14 -5.73 -46.14
N ALA A 1104 7.70 -6.44 -45.11
CA ALA A 1104 7.42 -5.83 -43.82
C ALA A 1104 8.72 -5.31 -43.17
N PRO A 1105 8.71 -4.11 -42.56
CA PRO A 1105 9.90 -3.53 -41.97
C PRO A 1105 10.48 -4.44 -40.88
N SER A 1106 11.79 -4.58 -40.84
CA SER A 1106 12.51 -5.37 -39.85
C SER A 1106 13.65 -4.58 -39.22
N VAL A 1107 14.08 -5.00 -38.05
CA VAL A 1107 15.21 -4.38 -37.36
C VAL A 1107 16.19 -5.42 -36.84
N THR A 1108 17.47 -5.20 -37.11
CA THR A 1108 18.57 -5.86 -36.42
C THR A 1108 19.14 -4.90 -35.40
N TRP A 1109 19.44 -5.35 -34.18
CA TRP A 1109 19.92 -4.47 -33.13
C TRP A 1109 20.86 -5.19 -32.16
N THR A 1110 21.62 -4.39 -31.43
CA THR A 1110 22.52 -4.81 -30.36
C THR A 1110 22.35 -3.88 -29.17
N ARG A 1111 22.38 -4.44 -27.95
CA ARG A 1111 22.38 -3.67 -26.70
C ARG A 1111 23.81 -3.56 -26.20
N SER A 1112 24.36 -2.35 -26.14
CA SER A 1112 25.69 -2.12 -25.55
C SER A 1112 25.62 -2.06 -24.04
N ASN A 1113 24.54 -1.48 -23.50
CA ASN A 1113 24.27 -1.35 -22.07
C ASN A 1113 22.79 -0.96 -21.86
N PRO A 1114 22.28 -0.84 -20.61
CA PRO A 1114 20.88 -0.49 -20.36
C PRO A 1114 20.41 0.84 -20.94
N ALA A 1115 21.33 1.76 -21.26
CA ALA A 1115 21.04 3.10 -21.76
C ALA A 1115 21.41 3.31 -23.24
N GLN A 1116 21.83 2.26 -23.97
CA GLN A 1116 22.32 2.38 -25.34
C GLN A 1116 22.04 1.14 -26.21
N PHE A 1117 21.41 1.40 -27.35
CA PHE A 1117 21.07 0.43 -28.38
C PHE A 1117 21.51 0.94 -29.75
N SER A 1118 21.91 0.05 -30.66
CA SER A 1118 22.28 0.41 -32.04
C SER A 1118 21.92 -0.71 -32.99
N GLY A 1119 21.65 -0.37 -34.26
CA GLY A 1119 21.21 -1.36 -35.22
C GLY A 1119 20.90 -0.79 -36.60
N THR A 1120 20.24 -1.60 -37.42
CA THR A 1120 19.81 -1.26 -38.77
C THR A 1120 18.33 -1.58 -38.93
N VAL A 1121 17.56 -0.60 -39.39
CA VAL A 1121 16.16 -0.76 -39.82
C VAL A 1121 16.15 -0.99 -41.32
N THR A 1122 15.53 -2.09 -41.75
CA THR A 1122 15.26 -2.37 -43.17
C THR A 1122 13.79 -2.08 -43.42
N ALA A 1123 13.49 -1.07 -44.23
CA ALA A 1123 12.13 -0.68 -44.60
C ALA A 1123 12.11 -0.07 -46.01
N ALA A 1124 11.09 -0.39 -46.80
CA ALA A 1124 10.91 0.15 -48.15
C ALA A 1124 10.33 1.59 -48.17
N GLY A 1125 9.89 2.10 -47.02
CA GLY A 1125 9.32 3.44 -46.86
C GLY A 1125 9.20 3.82 -45.39
N ALA A 1126 8.32 4.77 -45.08
CA ALA A 1126 8.11 5.24 -43.72
C ALA A 1126 7.71 4.10 -42.77
N THR A 1127 8.29 4.08 -41.58
CA THR A 1127 8.03 3.07 -40.55
C THR A 1127 8.18 3.69 -39.17
N THR A 1128 7.87 2.94 -38.11
CA THR A 1128 8.07 3.38 -36.74
C THR A 1128 9.01 2.42 -36.02
N LEU A 1129 10.07 2.95 -35.43
CA LEU A 1129 10.96 2.22 -34.54
C LEU A 1129 10.51 2.43 -33.10
N ALA A 1130 10.45 1.35 -32.34
CA ALA A 1130 10.03 1.37 -30.95
C ALA A 1130 11.09 0.75 -30.05
N LEU A 1131 11.24 1.32 -28.86
CA LEU A 1131 12.06 0.82 -27.77
C LEU A 1131 11.11 0.48 -26.62
N THR A 1132 11.09 -0.79 -26.21
CA THR A 1132 10.19 -1.39 -25.20
C THR A 1132 10.56 -0.97 -23.76
N GLU A 1133 10.85 0.31 -23.60
CA GLU A 1133 11.29 1.04 -22.41
C GLU A 1133 10.37 2.26 -22.25
N SER A 1134 10.15 2.72 -21.02
CA SER A 1134 9.28 3.88 -20.79
C SER A 1134 9.71 5.10 -21.60
N ALA A 1135 8.71 5.82 -22.12
CA ALA A 1135 8.84 7.09 -22.78
C ALA A 1135 9.43 8.10 -21.79
N ALA A 1136 10.63 8.59 -22.12
CA ALA A 1136 11.31 9.60 -21.32
C ALA A 1136 11.97 10.62 -22.25
N PRO A 1137 11.93 11.92 -21.94
CA PRO A 1137 12.56 12.97 -22.75
C PRO A 1137 14.05 12.69 -23.04
N GLY A 1138 14.75 12.04 -22.11
CA GLY A 1138 16.17 11.70 -22.23
C GLY A 1138 16.53 10.68 -23.32
N TRP A 1139 15.59 9.90 -23.85
CA TRP A 1139 15.83 8.98 -24.97
C TRP A 1139 15.95 9.74 -26.29
N GLN A 1140 17.07 9.55 -27.00
CA GLN A 1140 17.39 10.21 -28.26
C GLN A 1140 17.78 9.19 -29.30
N LEU A 1141 17.31 9.38 -30.54
CA LEU A 1141 17.70 8.60 -31.71
C LEU A 1141 18.65 9.45 -32.57
N SER A 1142 19.68 8.80 -33.12
CA SER A 1142 20.62 9.38 -34.07
C SER A 1142 20.90 8.38 -35.20
N GLY A 1143 21.37 8.85 -36.36
CA GLY A 1143 21.73 8.02 -37.52
C GLY A 1143 20.70 7.97 -38.65
N ILE A 1144 19.45 8.36 -38.39
CA ILE A 1144 18.38 8.47 -39.39
C ILE A 1144 17.86 9.91 -39.38
N GLU A 1145 18.12 10.66 -40.45
CA GLU A 1145 17.64 12.03 -40.59
C GLU A 1145 16.10 12.08 -40.73
N GLY A 1146 15.48 13.13 -40.22
CA GLY A 1146 14.02 13.28 -40.25
C GLY A 1146 13.23 12.41 -39.26
N ALA A 1147 13.91 11.64 -38.40
CA ALA A 1147 13.24 10.85 -37.37
C ALA A 1147 12.55 11.73 -36.31
N ALA A 1148 11.27 11.50 -36.04
CA ALA A 1148 10.47 12.26 -35.09
C ALA A 1148 10.04 11.39 -33.90
N LYS A 1149 10.28 11.87 -32.68
CA LYS A 1149 9.94 11.11 -31.46
C LYS A 1149 8.43 11.04 -31.23
N VAL A 1150 7.94 9.87 -30.83
CA VAL A 1150 6.53 9.58 -30.52
C VAL A 1150 6.44 8.68 -29.28
N THR A 1151 5.38 8.82 -28.49
CA THR A 1151 5.07 7.88 -27.40
C THR A 1151 4.13 6.81 -27.91
N LEU A 1152 4.57 5.56 -27.93
CA LEU A 1152 3.78 4.42 -28.38
C LEU A 1152 3.13 3.70 -27.21
N GLN A 1153 2.03 2.98 -27.44
CA GLN A 1153 1.31 2.20 -26.41
C GLN A 1153 0.86 3.00 -25.18
N GLY A 1154 0.93 4.34 -25.21
CA GLY A 1154 0.74 5.20 -24.04
C GLY A 1154 1.88 5.17 -23.01
N TRP A 1155 2.97 4.46 -23.27
CA TRP A 1155 4.09 4.35 -22.32
C TRP A 1155 5.46 4.12 -22.95
N MET A 1156 5.56 3.58 -24.17
CA MET A 1156 6.78 3.12 -24.83
C MET A 1156 7.48 4.25 -25.60
N SER A 1157 8.81 4.31 -25.58
CA SER A 1157 9.57 5.23 -26.44
C SER A 1157 9.51 4.80 -27.91
N GLY A 1158 9.22 5.71 -28.83
CA GLY A 1158 9.23 5.43 -30.26
C GLY A 1158 9.69 6.60 -31.13
N TRP A 1159 9.94 6.32 -32.40
CA TRP A 1159 10.33 7.29 -33.43
C TRP A 1159 9.69 6.93 -34.77
N SER A 1160 8.98 7.89 -35.36
CA SER A 1160 8.54 7.83 -36.77
C SER A 1160 9.75 8.08 -37.66
N LEU A 1161 9.99 7.18 -38.60
CA LEU A 1161 11.13 7.20 -39.52
C LEU A 1161 10.65 7.43 -40.95
N PRO A 1162 11.33 8.29 -41.74
CA PRO A 1162 10.98 8.46 -43.16
C PRO A 1162 11.35 7.25 -44.03
N GLY A 1163 12.29 6.41 -43.58
CA GLY A 1163 12.76 5.21 -44.28
C GLY A 1163 13.66 4.33 -43.39
N GLY A 1164 14.21 3.26 -43.98
CA GLY A 1164 15.22 2.42 -43.33
C GLY A 1164 16.57 3.14 -43.16
N GLY A 1165 17.42 2.62 -42.28
CA GLY A 1165 18.73 3.21 -42.00
C GLY A 1165 19.41 2.64 -40.75
N THR A 1166 20.67 3.02 -40.55
CA THR A 1166 21.41 2.69 -39.32
C THR A 1166 21.04 3.66 -38.21
N PHE A 1167 20.88 3.18 -36.98
CA PHE A 1167 20.49 4.02 -35.86
C PHE A 1167 21.32 3.73 -34.60
N ALA A 1168 21.37 4.74 -33.74
CA ALA A 1168 21.76 4.60 -32.34
C ALA A 1168 20.75 5.32 -31.44
N VAL A 1169 20.18 4.59 -30.49
CA VAL A 1169 19.29 5.09 -29.45
C VAL A 1169 20.06 5.16 -28.13
N ARG A 1170 20.04 6.33 -27.47
CA ARG A 1170 20.77 6.59 -26.23
C ARG A 1170 19.93 7.34 -25.21
N TYR A 1171 20.06 7.00 -23.94
CA TYR A 1171 19.49 7.78 -22.84
C TYR A 1171 20.53 8.79 -22.33
N GLY A 1172 20.39 10.06 -22.74
CA GLY A 1172 21.33 11.14 -22.46
C GLY A 1172 21.69 11.30 -20.97
N PRO A 1173 20.71 11.32 -20.03
CA PRO A 1173 21.00 11.50 -18.60
C PRO A 1173 21.91 10.41 -18.00
N ALA A 1174 21.91 9.19 -18.54
CA ALA A 1174 22.82 8.13 -18.08
C ALA A 1174 24.29 8.47 -18.32
N ARG A 1175 24.62 9.23 -19.37
CA ARG A 1175 26.01 9.67 -19.61
C ARG A 1175 26.50 10.58 -18.49
N VAL A 1176 25.65 11.53 -18.04
CA VAL A 1176 25.96 12.44 -16.94
C VAL A 1176 26.09 11.68 -15.62
N ALA A 1177 25.17 10.75 -15.34
CA ALA A 1177 25.26 9.89 -14.17
C ALA A 1177 26.53 9.03 -14.16
N ARG A 1178 26.97 8.53 -15.33
CA ARG A 1178 28.23 7.80 -15.48
C ARG A 1178 29.45 8.66 -15.18
N TYR A 1179 29.51 9.89 -15.67
CA TYR A 1179 30.60 10.79 -15.31
C TYR A 1179 30.64 11.08 -13.80
N ALA A 1180 29.47 11.29 -13.17
CA ALA A 1180 29.38 11.47 -11.72
C ALA A 1180 29.86 10.22 -10.95
N PHE A 1181 29.56 9.02 -11.47
CA PHE A 1181 30.06 7.76 -10.92
C PHE A 1181 31.59 7.62 -11.06
N TYR A 1182 32.16 7.90 -12.24
CA TYR A 1182 33.61 7.84 -12.47
C TYR A 1182 34.41 8.92 -11.71
N LEU A 1183 33.77 10.01 -11.31
CA LEU A 1183 34.39 11.03 -10.48
C LEU A 1183 34.71 10.53 -9.06
N LEU A 1184 33.95 9.56 -8.54
CA LEU A 1184 34.08 9.06 -7.16
C LEU A 1184 35.49 8.58 -6.77
N PRO A 1185 36.16 7.67 -7.49
CA PRO A 1185 37.51 7.22 -7.12
C PRO A 1185 38.53 8.38 -7.13
N VAL A 1186 38.38 9.33 -8.06
CA VAL A 1186 39.24 10.52 -8.14
C VAL A 1186 39.00 11.41 -6.92
N THR A 1187 37.75 11.73 -6.59
CA THR A 1187 37.43 12.57 -5.42
C THR A 1187 37.79 11.90 -4.10
N VAL A 1188 37.67 10.57 -3.97
CA VAL A 1188 38.14 9.81 -2.80
C VAL A 1188 39.65 9.91 -2.65
N THR A 1189 40.41 9.71 -3.74
CA THR A 1189 41.89 9.77 -3.71
C THR A 1189 42.37 11.18 -3.38
N VAL A 1190 41.79 12.21 -4.01
CA VAL A 1190 42.11 13.62 -3.74
C VAL A 1190 41.71 14.02 -2.32
N ALA A 1191 40.58 13.53 -1.80
CA ALA A 1191 40.16 13.73 -0.41
C ALA A 1191 41.15 13.10 0.58
N ALA A 1192 41.58 11.86 0.32
CA ALA A 1192 42.57 11.18 1.16
C ALA A 1192 43.93 11.91 1.13
N GLY A 1193 44.39 12.32 -0.06
CA GLY A 1193 45.59 13.12 -0.24
C GLY A 1193 45.52 14.46 0.50
N PHE A 1194 44.38 15.17 0.41
CA PHE A 1194 44.16 16.41 1.16
C PHE A 1194 44.20 16.18 2.67
N MET A 1195 43.49 15.16 3.18
CA MET A 1195 43.50 14.82 4.60
C MET A 1195 44.90 14.43 5.11
N TYR A 1196 45.71 13.79 4.25
CA TYR A 1196 47.10 13.45 4.53
C TYR A 1196 48.03 14.68 4.50
N ALA A 1197 47.89 15.56 3.52
CA ALA A 1197 48.72 16.75 3.34
C ALA A 1197 48.43 17.82 4.40
N VAL A 1198 47.16 18.01 4.76
CA VAL A 1198 46.72 18.94 5.82
C VAL A 1198 46.92 18.32 7.23
N ARG A 1199 47.85 17.36 7.36
CA ARG A 1199 48.19 16.62 8.58
C ARG A 1199 48.07 17.51 9.81
N LEU A 1200 47.15 17.14 10.69
CA LEU A 1200 46.98 17.78 11.98
C LEU A 1200 48.29 17.61 12.76
N PRO A 1201 48.98 18.69 13.20
CA PRO A 1201 50.06 18.53 14.16
C PRO A 1201 49.50 17.81 15.40
N PRO A 1202 50.32 17.01 16.11
CA PRO A 1202 49.86 16.19 17.23
C PRO A 1202 49.29 17.06 18.35
N GLY A 1203 48.00 17.34 18.28
CA GLY A 1203 47.27 18.07 19.30
C GLY A 1203 47.03 17.13 20.47
N ARG A 1204 47.83 17.23 21.52
CA ARG A 1204 47.51 16.62 22.82
C ARG A 1204 46.08 17.01 23.23
N PRO A 1205 45.17 16.07 23.51
CA PRO A 1205 43.87 16.40 24.05
C PRO A 1205 44.06 16.82 25.52
N GLY A 1206 44.17 18.12 25.81
CA GLY A 1206 44.32 18.52 27.21
C GLY A 1206 44.45 20.00 27.53
N VAL A 1207 45.13 20.80 26.70
CA VAL A 1207 45.48 22.17 27.11
C VAL A 1207 44.38 23.15 26.69
N TRP A 1208 43.41 23.34 27.58
CA TRP A 1208 42.58 24.55 27.58
C TRP A 1208 43.31 25.58 28.43
N ASP A 1209 44.25 26.31 27.83
CA ASP A 1209 44.67 27.57 28.45
C ASP A 1209 43.53 28.56 28.29
N VAL A 1210 42.78 28.70 29.38
CA VAL A 1210 41.89 29.82 29.61
C VAL A 1210 42.77 31.06 29.61
N ARG A 1211 42.89 31.74 28.46
CA ARG A 1211 43.32 33.14 28.42
C ARG A 1211 42.24 33.96 29.14
N HIS A 1212 42.33 34.00 30.46
CA HIS A 1212 41.73 35.06 31.25
C HIS A 1212 42.38 36.37 30.79
N ARG A 1213 41.70 37.13 29.92
CA ARG A 1213 41.93 38.57 29.82
C ARG A 1213 41.62 39.16 31.19
N ARG A 1214 42.61 39.24 32.08
CA ARG A 1214 42.62 40.20 33.19
C ARG A 1214 42.65 41.58 32.54
N ARG A 1215 41.48 42.17 32.30
CA ARG A 1215 41.37 43.63 32.20
C ARG A 1215 41.74 44.18 33.57
N ARG A 1216 43.01 44.53 33.78
CA ARG A 1216 43.38 45.51 34.80
C ARG A 1216 42.73 46.82 34.37
N VAL A 1217 41.61 47.15 35.02
CA VAL A 1217 41.05 48.50 34.99
C VAL A 1217 42.06 49.38 35.72
N ARG A 1218 42.88 50.11 34.95
CA ARG A 1218 43.70 51.20 35.46
C ARG A 1218 42.79 52.42 35.49
N TRP A 1219 42.29 52.76 36.68
CA TRP A 1219 41.70 54.06 36.94
C TRP A 1219 42.80 55.13 36.84
N ARG A 1220 42.67 56.07 35.91
CA ARG A 1220 43.17 57.45 36.05
C ARG A 1220 42.24 58.41 35.28
N PRO A 1221 42.01 59.63 35.81
CA PRO A 1221 41.01 60.55 35.29
C PRO A 1221 41.53 61.32 34.08
N ARG A 1222 40.61 61.67 33.18
CA ARG A 1222 40.83 62.61 32.08
C ARG A 1222 40.82 64.04 32.62
N TRP A 1223 41.91 64.78 32.37
CA TRP A 1223 41.88 66.22 32.12
C TRP A 1223 42.62 66.49 30.80
N PRO A 1224 42.20 67.47 29.98
CA PRO A 1224 42.70 67.62 28.62
C PRO A 1224 43.87 68.61 28.54
N SER A 1225 44.86 68.29 27.70
CA SER A 1225 45.75 69.31 27.16
C SER A 1225 46.17 68.93 25.74
N TRP A 1226 45.94 69.88 24.85
CA TRP A 1226 46.44 69.91 23.48
C TRP A 1226 47.97 70.01 23.42
N ALA A 1227 48.47 69.68 22.22
CA ALA A 1227 49.67 70.22 21.58
C ALA A 1227 51.00 69.42 21.63
N ARG A 1228 51.33 68.95 20.42
CA ARG A 1228 52.61 69.11 19.68
C ARG A 1228 53.75 68.09 19.82
N ARG A 1229 54.01 67.51 18.64
CA ARG A 1229 55.27 67.41 17.88
C ARG A 1229 56.23 66.22 18.12
N ALA A 1230 56.34 65.45 17.04
CA ALA A 1230 57.55 65.08 16.28
C ALA A 1230 58.68 64.34 17.01
N ARG A 1231 58.88 63.05 16.66
CA ARG A 1231 59.73 62.61 15.55
C ARG A 1231 59.34 61.20 15.13
#